data_AF-A0A7J8FDU6-F1
#
_entry.id   AF-A0A7J8FDU6-F1
#
_cell.length_a   1.000
_cell.length_b   1.000
_cell.length_c   1.000
_cell.angle_alpha   90.00
_cell.angle_beta   90.00
_cell.angle_gamma   90.00
#
_symmetry.space_group_name_H-M   'P 1'
#
loop_
_entity.id
_entity.type
_entity.pdbx_description
1 polymer ?
#
loop_
_entity_poly.entity_id
_entity_poly.type
_entity_poly.pdbx_seq_one_letter_code
_entity_poly.pdbx_strand_id
1 'polypeptide(L)'
;MMAQVTQTLKLEETRNLNSRFFDEGTREAGLAFESTKATSPPGQAEAAMKTLQELQNLHVSEQNAKRANLFSKLVTELRGLSDEAVSSLLPKLVEVSSPLTLQALMQCGQPQCYAHILQWLKSEKANPLLIDVVTYLVALLPGPSAQRLRDIFNTAKEQQSRATFYALSHVVNNCQGTDPAVTQDLLDIADYLSEQIRDDCTGNEDHTYLILRVIGNIGRTMEQLTPRLTSSVLKCIRSTKPSLLIQKAAIQALRKMEIQDEVREVLLQTFLDDASPGDKRLAAYLMLMRDPSQSDVSKITQLLPLEQNEQVKNFVASHIANILNSEELYVQNLKTLVKEALKNSQLPTVMDFKKFSRNYHFSKSLSLPPLDPVSAKIEGNLIFDPNNYLPKESMLKTTLTVFGFASADLFELGLEGKGFEPTLEAFFGKQGFFPDSVNKALYWVDGQVPDHVSKVLVDHFGYTKHDKREQDMVSGIMLTVEKLIKDLKSKEFPEARAYLHILGEELGFVSLRDLQLLGRLLLNGARTLQGIPQMIGEALKKGSKNDLFLHYIFMDNAFELPTGLGLQLQMSSTGVIAPGIHAGVKLEVAKTQAELVAKPSVSVEFVTHMSVVIPDFARSGVQMNTNFFHETGLEARLSLMARQLKLSIPAPNRPIKLFSGSNTLHLVSTTKTEAISSPPENRKSWSMCKPFFTGLSYCMGAYSNASSTGTSSYHLLARDTRFELELKPTGEVEQYSASATYELQREGEAFVDVLKFVTHAEGKYPEKDSSTSALSIRSRTQKENIFNLIYLINLY
;
A
#
# COMPACT_ATOMS: atom_id res chain seq x y z
N MET A 1 -1.35 -14.94 27.40
CA MET A 1 -2.60 -15.04 28.20
C MET A 1 -2.91 -16.52 28.37
N MET A 2 -3.50 -16.95 29.49
CA MET A 2 -3.87 -18.35 29.76
C MET A 2 -5.28 -18.39 30.35
N ALA A 3 -6.13 -19.32 29.90
CA ALA A 3 -7.43 -19.59 30.48
C ALA A 3 -7.36 -20.92 31.24
N GLN A 4 -7.79 -20.91 32.50
CA GLN A 4 -7.89 -22.12 33.32
C GLN A 4 -9.35 -22.35 33.68
N VAL A 5 -9.89 -23.48 33.27
CA VAL A 5 -11.27 -23.90 33.53
C VAL A 5 -11.22 -25.19 34.32
N THR A 6 -11.85 -25.20 35.50
CA THR A 6 -11.87 -26.36 36.41
C THR A 6 -13.29 -26.89 36.59
N GLN A 7 -13.42 -28.22 36.57
CA GLN A 7 -14.67 -28.93 36.85
C GLN A 7 -14.43 -29.90 37.98
N THR A 8 -15.34 -29.92 38.96
CA THR A 8 -15.35 -30.92 40.03
C THR A 8 -16.68 -31.64 39.99
N LEU A 9 -16.67 -32.93 39.61
CA LEU A 9 -17.83 -33.80 39.65
C LEU A 9 -17.68 -34.76 40.83
N LYS A 10 -18.66 -34.77 41.74
CA LYS A 10 -18.68 -35.65 42.92
C LYS A 10 -19.98 -36.46 42.93
N LEU A 11 -19.86 -37.78 42.96
CA LEU A 11 -20.99 -38.69 43.16
C LEU A 11 -21.38 -38.63 44.65
N GLU A 12 -22.60 -38.15 44.93
CA GLU A 12 -23.11 -38.07 46.31
C GLU A 12 -23.85 -39.34 46.73
N GLU A 13 -24.75 -39.87 45.89
CA GLU A 13 -25.57 -41.03 46.19
C GLU A 13 -26.01 -41.72 44.89
N THR A 14 -26.11 -43.05 44.87
CA THR A 14 -26.69 -43.81 43.75
C THR A 14 -28.04 -44.36 44.17
N ARG A 15 -29.12 -43.96 43.47
CA ARG A 15 -30.49 -44.43 43.73
C ARG A 15 -30.99 -45.32 42.61
N ASN A 16 -31.68 -46.40 42.97
CA ASN A 16 -32.38 -47.25 42.00
C ASN A 16 -33.70 -46.58 41.60
N LEU A 17 -33.84 -46.25 40.32
CA LEU A 17 -35.06 -45.69 39.73
C LEU A 17 -35.70 -46.72 38.79
N ASN A 18 -37.03 -46.82 38.82
CA ASN A 18 -37.81 -47.66 37.90
C ASN A 18 -38.05 -46.85 36.62
N SER A 19 -37.23 -47.04 35.59
CA SER A 19 -37.29 -46.27 34.34
C SER A 19 -38.34 -46.83 33.37
N ARG A 20 -39.57 -46.28 33.41
CA ARG A 20 -40.57 -46.49 32.34
C ARG A 20 -40.89 -45.25 31.51
N PHE A 21 -40.31 -44.10 31.84
CA PHE A 21 -40.57 -42.85 31.14
C PHE A 21 -39.26 -42.09 30.94
N PHE A 22 -38.72 -42.16 29.72
CA PHE A 22 -37.83 -41.14 29.19
C PHE A 22 -38.62 -40.45 28.09
N ASP A 23 -39.03 -39.20 28.33
CA ASP A 23 -39.40 -38.33 27.22
C ASP A 23 -38.08 -37.97 26.51
N GLU A 24 -37.72 -38.76 25.50
CA GLU A 24 -36.58 -38.43 24.65
C GLU A 24 -36.86 -37.10 23.96
N GLY A 25 -35.92 -36.15 24.10
CA GLY A 25 -36.02 -34.87 23.40
C GLY A 25 -36.05 -35.10 21.90
N THR A 26 -36.85 -34.33 21.17
CA THR A 26 -37.07 -34.49 19.72
C THR A 26 -35.84 -34.17 18.84
N ARG A 27 -34.68 -33.94 19.43
CA ARG A 27 -33.44 -33.53 18.75
C ARG A 27 -32.27 -34.34 19.27
N GLU A 28 -31.72 -35.20 18.41
CA GLU A 28 -30.39 -35.76 18.59
C GLU A 28 -29.36 -34.67 18.29
N ALA A 29 -28.48 -34.38 19.25
CA ALA A 29 -27.36 -33.47 19.10
C ALA A 29 -26.07 -34.19 19.48
N GLY A 30 -24.99 -33.91 18.75
CA GLY A 30 -23.67 -34.47 19.08
C GLY A 30 -23.08 -33.84 20.35
N LEU A 31 -21.99 -34.43 20.86
CA LEU A 31 -21.19 -33.85 21.94
C LEU A 31 -20.15 -32.82 21.44
N ALA A 32 -20.09 -32.61 20.12
CA ALA A 32 -19.18 -31.64 19.53
C ALA A 32 -19.62 -30.21 19.86
N PHE A 33 -18.66 -29.31 20.01
CA PHE A 33 -18.93 -27.91 20.28
C PHE A 33 -19.61 -27.25 19.07
N GLU A 34 -20.75 -26.62 19.32
CA GLU A 34 -21.45 -25.77 18.35
C GLU A 34 -21.31 -24.31 18.78
N SER A 35 -20.72 -23.48 17.91
CA SER A 35 -20.61 -22.04 18.16
C SER A 35 -21.99 -21.40 18.16
N THR A 36 -22.30 -20.66 19.21
CA THR A 36 -23.53 -19.86 19.33
C THR A 36 -23.19 -18.41 19.01
N LYS A 37 -23.94 -17.79 18.08
CA LYS A 37 -23.84 -16.35 17.82
C LYS A 37 -24.35 -15.63 19.06
N ALA A 38 -23.45 -15.06 19.86
CA ALA A 38 -23.83 -14.26 21.02
C ALA A 38 -24.79 -13.14 20.59
N THR A 39 -25.94 -13.02 21.25
CA THR A 39 -26.84 -11.88 21.03
C THR A 39 -26.18 -10.59 21.47
N SER A 40 -26.38 -9.55 20.66
CA SER A 40 -25.88 -8.21 20.88
C SER A 40 -26.42 -7.62 22.18
N PRO A 41 -25.56 -7.04 23.05
CA PRO A 41 -26.04 -6.38 24.26
C PRO A 41 -27.01 -5.22 23.92
N PRO A 42 -28.06 -4.99 24.74
CA PRO A 42 -29.02 -3.92 24.53
C PRO A 42 -28.35 -2.52 24.60
N GLY A 43 -28.80 -1.58 23.76
CA GLY A 43 -28.33 -0.18 23.75
C GLY A 43 -27.11 0.11 22.85
N GLN A 44 -26.74 -0.81 21.95
CA GLN A 44 -25.60 -0.62 21.05
C GLN A 44 -25.78 0.52 20.03
N ALA A 45 -27.01 0.83 19.62
CA ALA A 45 -27.26 1.90 18.66
C ALA A 45 -26.94 3.29 19.25
N GLU A 46 -27.34 3.53 20.50
CA GLU A 46 -27.01 4.74 21.25
C GLU A 46 -25.50 4.81 21.54
N ALA A 47 -24.87 3.67 21.85
CA ALA A 47 -23.43 3.60 22.06
C ALA A 47 -22.65 3.96 20.79
N ALA A 48 -23.01 3.40 19.63
CA ALA A 48 -22.41 3.72 18.33
C ALA A 48 -22.53 5.21 18.00
N MET A 49 -23.72 5.79 18.22
CA MET A 49 -23.95 7.22 18.01
C MET A 49 -23.04 8.08 18.92
N LYS A 50 -22.95 7.73 20.20
CA LYS A 50 -22.10 8.43 21.16
C LYS A 50 -20.61 8.33 20.79
N THR A 51 -20.13 7.14 20.43
CA THR A 51 -18.75 6.92 20.01
C THR A 51 -18.41 7.72 18.74
N LEU A 52 -19.34 7.82 17.78
CA LEU A 52 -19.18 8.65 16.58
C LEU A 52 -19.06 10.14 16.93
N GLN A 53 -19.90 10.64 17.82
CA GLN A 53 -19.83 12.04 18.29
C GLN A 53 -18.53 12.33 19.04
N GLU A 54 -18.04 11.39 19.86
CA GLU A 54 -16.73 11.49 20.52
C GLU A 54 -15.61 11.56 19.48
N LEU A 55 -15.59 10.68 18.48
CA LEU A 55 -14.62 10.67 17.38
C LEU A 55 -14.60 11.99 16.58
N GLN A 56 -15.79 12.53 16.31
CA GLN A 56 -15.93 13.81 15.61
C GLN A 56 -15.31 14.94 16.43
N ASN A 57 -15.52 14.97 17.74
CA ASN A 57 -15.09 16.05 18.62
C ASN A 57 -13.64 15.93 19.14
N LEU A 58 -12.92 14.85 18.83
CA LEU A 58 -11.53 14.64 19.26
C LEU A 58 -10.57 15.78 18.86
N HIS A 59 -10.83 16.44 17.73
CA HIS A 59 -10.05 17.59 17.25
C HIS A 59 -10.01 18.76 18.25
N VAL A 60 -11.08 18.94 19.03
CA VAL A 60 -11.20 20.01 20.03
C VAL A 60 -10.40 19.70 21.30
N SER A 61 -10.19 18.42 21.61
CA SER A 61 -9.60 17.96 22.87
C SER A 61 -8.12 17.59 22.80
N GLU A 62 -7.50 17.63 21.60
CA GLU A 62 -6.10 17.23 21.36
C GLU A 62 -5.76 15.81 21.84
N GLN A 63 -6.75 14.89 21.81
CA GLN A 63 -6.59 13.50 22.23
C GLN A 63 -6.49 12.52 21.05
N ASN A 64 -5.76 12.90 20.00
CA ASN A 64 -5.63 12.10 18.77
C ASN A 64 -5.09 10.68 19.02
N ALA A 65 -4.37 10.44 20.13
CA ALA A 65 -3.96 9.10 20.55
C ALA A 65 -5.13 8.12 20.70
N LYS A 66 -6.30 8.58 21.19
CA LYS A 66 -7.49 7.73 21.39
C LYS A 66 -8.27 7.41 20.12
N ARG A 67 -7.94 8.08 19.01
CA ARG A 67 -8.74 8.03 17.77
C ARG A 67 -8.86 6.62 17.21
N ALA A 68 -7.75 5.88 17.13
CA ALA A 68 -7.74 4.50 16.65
C ALA A 68 -8.57 3.56 17.55
N ASN A 69 -8.46 3.73 18.88
CA ASN A 69 -9.24 2.97 19.86
C ASN A 69 -10.76 3.24 19.74
N LEU A 70 -11.16 4.52 19.67
CA LEU A 70 -12.57 4.89 19.52
C LEU A 70 -13.14 4.43 18.17
N PHE A 71 -12.35 4.44 17.10
CA PHE A 71 -12.78 3.90 15.81
C PHE A 71 -12.99 2.38 15.86
N SER A 72 -12.06 1.65 16.47
CA SER A 72 -12.22 0.21 16.72
C SER A 72 -13.50 -0.09 17.51
N LYS A 73 -13.78 0.72 18.55
CA LYS A 73 -14.98 0.64 19.35
C LYS A 73 -16.25 0.89 18.53
N LEU A 74 -16.29 1.95 17.73
CA LEU A 74 -17.42 2.27 16.85
C LEU A 74 -17.72 1.09 15.90
N VAL A 75 -16.69 0.54 15.25
CA VAL A 75 -16.85 -0.60 14.34
C VAL A 75 -17.38 -1.84 15.08
N THR A 76 -16.89 -2.08 16.31
CA THR A 76 -17.37 -3.18 17.16
C THR A 76 -18.84 -3.00 17.57
N GLU A 77 -19.26 -1.78 17.88
CA GLU A 77 -20.67 -1.46 18.20
C GLU A 77 -21.57 -1.64 16.98
N LEU A 78 -21.13 -1.20 15.79
CA LEU A 78 -21.86 -1.40 14.54
C LEU A 78 -22.02 -2.88 14.17
N ARG A 79 -21.00 -3.72 14.45
CA ARG A 79 -21.05 -5.17 14.19
C ARG A 79 -22.16 -5.90 14.92
N GLY A 80 -22.56 -5.41 16.09
CA GLY A 80 -23.63 -6.02 16.86
C GLY A 80 -25.04 -5.53 16.46
N LEU A 81 -25.17 -4.54 15.58
CA LEU A 81 -26.49 -4.08 15.17
C LEU A 81 -27.18 -5.08 14.21
N SER A 82 -28.50 -5.22 14.36
CA SER A 82 -29.34 -5.92 13.37
C SER A 82 -29.48 -5.09 12.09
N ASP A 83 -29.99 -5.69 11.03
CA ASP A 83 -30.25 -5.02 9.75
C ASP A 83 -31.18 -3.80 9.91
N GLU A 84 -32.28 -3.98 10.64
CA GLU A 84 -33.25 -2.91 10.91
C GLU A 84 -32.64 -1.78 11.76
N ALA A 85 -31.77 -2.14 12.71
CA ALA A 85 -31.07 -1.18 13.54
C ALA A 85 -30.06 -0.36 12.71
N VAL A 86 -29.31 -0.97 11.80
CA VAL A 86 -28.41 -0.25 10.89
C VAL A 86 -29.21 0.66 9.96
N SER A 87 -30.28 0.17 9.34
CA SER A 87 -31.12 0.94 8.42
C SER A 87 -31.71 2.20 9.08
N SER A 88 -32.17 2.09 10.34
CA SER A 88 -32.78 3.22 11.07
C SER A 88 -31.74 4.20 11.63
N LEU A 89 -30.53 3.72 11.94
CA LEU A 89 -29.46 4.53 12.52
C LEU A 89 -28.64 5.27 11.44
N LEU A 90 -28.51 4.69 10.25
CA LEU A 90 -27.65 5.21 9.17
C LEU A 90 -27.89 6.69 8.83
N PRO A 91 -29.13 7.18 8.62
CA PRO A 91 -29.36 8.60 8.31
C PRO A 91 -28.81 9.54 9.39
N LYS A 92 -28.97 9.15 10.67
CA LYS A 92 -28.50 9.93 11.82
C LYS A 92 -26.98 9.94 11.90
N LEU A 93 -26.31 8.81 11.61
CA LEU A 93 -24.85 8.74 11.60
C LEU A 93 -24.27 9.62 10.49
N VAL A 94 -24.87 9.57 9.30
CA VAL A 94 -24.47 10.38 8.13
C VAL A 94 -24.62 11.88 8.40
N GLU A 95 -25.67 12.29 9.11
CA GLU A 95 -25.90 13.67 9.54
C GLU A 95 -24.81 14.16 10.50
N VAL A 96 -24.38 13.31 11.44
CA VAL A 96 -23.28 13.62 12.37
C VAL A 96 -21.96 13.74 11.61
N SER A 97 -21.56 12.71 10.86
CA SER A 97 -20.33 12.73 10.07
C SER A 97 -20.31 11.67 8.97
N SER A 98 -20.75 12.04 7.77
CA SER A 98 -20.75 11.13 6.61
C SER A 98 -19.38 10.46 6.35
N PRO A 99 -18.23 11.17 6.44
CA PRO A 99 -16.92 10.53 6.22
C PRO A 99 -16.54 9.47 7.25
N LEU A 100 -16.86 9.69 8.54
CA LEU A 100 -16.57 8.73 9.61
C LEU A 100 -17.53 7.54 9.53
N THR A 101 -18.81 7.79 9.27
CA THR A 101 -19.83 6.75 9.07
C THR A 101 -19.45 5.83 7.91
N LEU A 102 -19.04 6.39 6.77
CA LEU A 102 -18.60 5.61 5.63
C LEU A 102 -17.38 4.76 5.97
N GLN A 103 -16.34 5.35 6.57
CA GLN A 103 -15.14 4.61 6.99
C GLN A 103 -15.47 3.45 7.94
N ALA A 104 -16.35 3.66 8.91
CA ALA A 104 -16.71 2.65 9.91
C ALA A 104 -17.55 1.51 9.30
N LEU A 105 -18.58 1.83 8.52
CA LEU A 105 -19.45 0.82 7.94
C LEU A 105 -18.73 -0.04 6.88
N MET A 106 -17.81 0.54 6.10
CA MET A 106 -16.99 -0.22 5.15
C MET A 106 -16.10 -1.27 5.82
N GLN A 107 -15.77 -1.08 7.10
CA GLN A 107 -14.88 -1.95 7.88
C GLN A 107 -15.64 -2.75 8.94
N CYS A 108 -16.96 -2.64 8.96
CA CYS A 108 -17.85 -3.37 9.87
C CYS A 108 -17.80 -4.88 9.64
N GLY A 109 -17.63 -5.35 8.40
CA GLY A 109 -17.52 -6.78 8.10
C GLY A 109 -18.84 -7.56 8.12
N GLN A 110 -19.94 -6.97 8.62
CA GLN A 110 -21.26 -7.63 8.68
C GLN A 110 -22.13 -7.39 7.44
N PRO A 111 -22.95 -8.37 7.02
CA PRO A 111 -23.91 -8.25 5.90
C PRO A 111 -24.70 -6.95 5.82
N GLN A 112 -25.39 -6.63 6.91
CA GLN A 112 -26.22 -5.46 7.07
C GLN A 112 -25.45 -4.14 6.86
N CYS A 113 -24.18 -4.08 7.27
CA CYS A 113 -23.40 -2.85 7.19
C CYS A 113 -23.12 -2.42 5.75
N TYR A 114 -22.63 -3.32 4.89
CA TYR A 114 -22.25 -2.93 3.52
C TYR A 114 -23.42 -2.88 2.55
N ALA A 115 -24.45 -3.73 2.72
CA ALA A 115 -25.64 -3.69 1.87
C ALA A 115 -26.30 -2.30 1.92
N HIS A 116 -26.45 -1.75 3.13
CA HIS A 116 -26.99 -0.41 3.32
C HIS A 116 -26.06 0.70 2.79
N ILE A 117 -24.73 0.55 2.85
CA ILE A 117 -23.82 1.55 2.25
C ILE A 117 -23.99 1.60 0.73
N LEU A 118 -23.95 0.46 0.04
CA LEU A 118 -24.04 0.43 -1.42
C LEU A 118 -25.39 0.98 -1.88
N GLN A 119 -26.47 0.63 -1.19
CA GLN A 119 -27.81 1.17 -1.45
C GLN A 119 -27.87 2.68 -1.20
N TRP A 120 -27.29 3.16 -0.10
CA TRP A 120 -27.25 4.59 0.24
C TRP A 120 -26.46 5.40 -0.80
N LEU A 121 -25.29 4.91 -1.23
CA LEU A 121 -24.50 5.57 -2.27
C LEU A 121 -25.25 5.63 -3.61
N LYS A 122 -25.99 4.57 -3.95
CA LYS A 122 -26.85 4.55 -5.14
C LYS A 122 -28.02 5.55 -5.01
N SER A 123 -28.70 5.62 -3.87
CA SER A 123 -29.83 6.53 -3.66
C SER A 123 -29.41 8.00 -3.68
N GLU A 124 -28.24 8.32 -3.13
CA GLU A 124 -27.68 9.67 -3.13
C GLU A 124 -27.09 10.09 -4.48
N LYS A 125 -27.09 9.18 -5.48
CA LYS A 125 -26.40 9.38 -6.76
C LYS A 125 -24.95 9.83 -6.54
N ALA A 126 -24.27 9.13 -5.63
CA ALA A 126 -22.90 9.43 -5.26
C ALA A 126 -21.98 9.38 -6.49
N ASN A 127 -20.82 10.05 -6.37
CA ASN A 127 -19.82 10.05 -7.43
C ASN A 127 -19.44 8.60 -7.81
N PRO A 128 -19.43 8.22 -9.11
CA PRO A 128 -19.04 6.88 -9.54
C PRO A 128 -17.70 6.41 -8.99
N LEU A 129 -16.71 7.30 -8.84
CA LEU A 129 -15.41 6.99 -8.23
C LEU A 129 -15.54 6.59 -6.76
N LEU A 130 -16.49 7.18 -6.03
CA LEU A 130 -16.75 6.80 -4.64
C LEU A 130 -17.41 5.42 -4.58
N ILE A 131 -18.36 5.14 -5.47
CA ILE A 131 -19.00 3.81 -5.59
C ILE A 131 -17.94 2.75 -5.91
N ASP A 132 -17.05 3.03 -6.85
CA ASP A 132 -15.93 2.16 -7.24
C ASP A 132 -15.01 1.81 -6.05
N VAL A 133 -14.54 2.83 -5.32
CA VAL A 133 -13.65 2.65 -4.17
C VAL A 133 -14.33 1.86 -3.06
N VAL A 134 -15.58 2.20 -2.74
CA VAL A 134 -16.34 1.52 -1.69
C VAL A 134 -16.60 0.06 -2.06
N THR A 135 -17.01 -0.21 -3.31
CA THR A 135 -17.24 -1.56 -3.81
C THR A 135 -15.96 -2.40 -3.73
N TYR A 136 -14.82 -1.82 -4.13
CA TYR A 136 -13.52 -2.47 -4.05
C TYR A 136 -13.13 -2.82 -2.60
N LEU A 137 -13.28 -1.88 -1.67
CA LEU A 137 -12.94 -2.11 -0.26
C LEU A 137 -13.84 -3.16 0.39
N VAL A 138 -15.14 -3.14 0.12
CA VAL A 138 -16.09 -4.14 0.63
C VAL A 138 -15.78 -5.55 0.10
N ALA A 139 -15.30 -5.66 -1.13
CA ALA A 139 -14.94 -6.95 -1.72
C ALA A 139 -13.73 -7.63 -1.06
N LEU A 140 -12.82 -6.86 -0.48
CA LEU A 140 -11.64 -7.38 0.21
C LEU A 140 -11.94 -7.96 1.59
N LEU A 141 -13.16 -7.76 2.11
CA LEU A 141 -13.56 -8.32 3.40
C LEU A 141 -13.70 -9.85 3.31
N PRO A 142 -13.16 -10.61 4.28
CA PRO A 142 -13.26 -12.07 4.29
C PRO A 142 -14.71 -12.54 4.47
N GLY A 143 -14.97 -13.81 4.13
CA GLY A 143 -16.27 -14.48 4.33
C GLY A 143 -17.44 -13.78 3.63
N PRO A 144 -17.44 -13.67 2.29
CA PRO A 144 -18.53 -13.03 1.56
C PRO A 144 -19.83 -13.85 1.67
N SER A 145 -20.95 -13.15 1.83
CA SER A 145 -22.28 -13.76 1.73
C SER A 145 -22.73 -13.84 0.26
N ALA A 146 -23.72 -14.69 -0.03
CA ALA A 146 -24.37 -14.73 -1.35
C ALA A 146 -24.93 -13.36 -1.76
N GLN A 147 -25.43 -12.56 -0.81
CA GLN A 147 -25.89 -11.20 -1.09
C GLN A 147 -24.74 -10.27 -1.48
N ARG A 148 -23.60 -10.32 -0.77
CA ARG A 148 -22.40 -9.52 -1.10
C ARG A 148 -21.92 -9.80 -2.52
N LEU A 149 -21.84 -11.09 -2.89
CA LEU A 149 -21.41 -11.51 -4.21
C LEU A 149 -22.33 -10.92 -5.30
N ARG A 150 -23.65 -11.05 -5.13
CA ARG A 150 -24.65 -10.50 -6.06
C ARG A 150 -24.60 -8.98 -6.17
N ASP A 151 -24.49 -8.27 -5.06
CA ASP A 151 -24.45 -6.81 -5.05
C ASP A 151 -23.20 -6.27 -5.76
N ILE A 152 -22.04 -6.89 -5.52
CA ILE A 152 -20.78 -6.55 -6.21
C ILE A 152 -20.88 -6.91 -7.69
N PHE A 153 -21.41 -8.08 -8.03
CA PHE A 153 -21.58 -8.50 -9.42
C PHE A 153 -22.51 -7.54 -10.20
N ASN A 154 -23.64 -7.16 -9.62
CA ASN A 154 -24.55 -6.18 -10.21
C ASN A 154 -23.89 -4.81 -10.36
N THR A 155 -23.15 -4.35 -9.35
CA THR A 155 -22.44 -3.07 -9.40
C THR A 155 -21.33 -3.08 -10.47
N ALA A 156 -20.63 -4.20 -10.65
CA ALA A 156 -19.62 -4.36 -11.70
C ALA A 156 -20.25 -4.32 -13.12
N LYS A 157 -21.41 -4.94 -13.32
CA LYS A 157 -22.16 -4.87 -14.60
C LYS A 157 -22.63 -3.45 -14.91
N GLU A 158 -23.07 -2.71 -13.89
CA GLU A 158 -23.57 -1.33 -14.01
C GLU A 158 -22.45 -0.31 -14.26
N GLN A 159 -21.38 -0.34 -13.45
CA GLN A 159 -20.29 0.63 -13.52
C GLN A 159 -19.29 0.32 -14.64
N GLN A 160 -19.05 -0.97 -14.92
CA GLN A 160 -18.04 -1.47 -15.85
C GLN A 160 -16.64 -0.84 -15.63
N SER A 161 -16.34 -0.48 -14.38
CA SER A 161 -15.09 0.18 -14.02
C SER A 161 -14.01 -0.85 -13.69
N ARG A 162 -12.73 -0.46 -13.85
CA ARG A 162 -11.60 -1.30 -13.45
C ARG A 162 -11.72 -1.75 -12.00
N ALA A 163 -12.06 -0.82 -11.10
CA ALA A 163 -12.18 -1.09 -9.68
C ALA A 163 -13.29 -2.11 -9.38
N THR A 164 -14.49 -1.97 -9.95
CA THR A 164 -15.60 -2.89 -9.67
C THR A 164 -15.36 -4.30 -10.22
N PHE A 165 -14.65 -4.43 -11.35
CA PHE A 165 -14.25 -5.74 -11.88
C PHE A 165 -13.18 -6.44 -11.02
N TYR A 166 -12.19 -5.71 -10.50
CA TYR A 166 -11.27 -6.31 -9.52
C TYR A 166 -11.98 -6.62 -8.20
N ALA A 167 -12.92 -5.78 -7.76
CA ALA A 167 -13.78 -6.06 -6.62
C ALA A 167 -14.51 -7.40 -6.81
N LEU A 168 -15.10 -7.63 -7.99
CA LEU A 168 -15.72 -8.91 -8.33
C LEU A 168 -14.71 -10.07 -8.23
N SER A 169 -13.47 -9.88 -8.67
CA SER A 169 -12.44 -10.93 -8.57
C SER A 169 -12.09 -11.27 -7.12
N HIS A 170 -11.98 -10.27 -6.25
CA HIS A 170 -11.62 -10.44 -4.84
C HIS A 170 -12.73 -11.13 -4.05
N VAL A 171 -13.99 -10.73 -4.26
CA VAL A 171 -15.11 -11.37 -3.56
C VAL A 171 -15.27 -12.84 -3.98
N VAL A 172 -15.06 -13.16 -5.26
CA VAL A 172 -15.10 -14.55 -5.76
C VAL A 172 -14.01 -15.40 -5.12
N ASN A 173 -12.77 -14.89 -5.01
CA ASN A 173 -11.66 -15.62 -4.39
C ASN A 173 -11.89 -15.95 -2.92
N ASN A 174 -12.67 -15.13 -2.23
CA ASN A 174 -12.99 -15.32 -0.83
C ASN A 174 -14.23 -16.20 -0.60
N CYS A 175 -14.96 -16.61 -1.64
CA CYS A 175 -16.14 -17.47 -1.51
C CYS A 175 -15.76 -18.92 -1.17
N GLN A 176 -16.45 -19.51 -0.18
CA GLN A 176 -16.35 -20.93 0.14
C GLN A 176 -17.51 -21.67 -0.55
N GLY A 177 -17.21 -22.61 -1.45
CA GLY A 177 -18.18 -23.26 -2.34
C GLY A 177 -19.13 -24.29 -1.70
N THR A 178 -19.57 -24.08 -0.46
CA THR A 178 -20.47 -25.01 0.26
C THR A 178 -21.95 -24.61 0.19
N ASP A 179 -22.27 -23.36 -0.14
CA ASP A 179 -23.65 -22.87 -0.28
C ASP A 179 -24.17 -22.98 -1.73
N PRO A 180 -25.25 -23.73 -2.00
CA PRO A 180 -25.83 -23.85 -3.34
C PRO A 180 -26.18 -22.52 -4.02
N ALA A 181 -26.61 -21.50 -3.26
CA ALA A 181 -26.93 -20.20 -3.83
C ALA A 181 -25.69 -19.48 -4.34
N VAL A 182 -24.60 -19.51 -3.56
CA VAL A 182 -23.29 -18.96 -3.95
C VAL A 182 -22.77 -19.67 -5.21
N THR A 183 -22.93 -20.98 -5.30
CA THR A 183 -22.51 -21.76 -6.48
C THR A 183 -23.20 -21.30 -7.76
N GLN A 184 -24.51 -21.04 -7.72
CA GLN A 184 -25.24 -20.53 -8.90
C GLN A 184 -24.76 -19.14 -9.31
N ASP A 185 -24.58 -18.23 -8.33
CA ASP A 185 -24.06 -16.88 -8.60
C ASP A 185 -22.66 -16.93 -9.25
N LEU A 186 -21.80 -17.87 -8.82
CA LEU A 186 -20.48 -18.09 -9.41
C LEU A 186 -20.54 -18.61 -10.85
N LEU A 187 -21.49 -19.51 -11.16
CA LEU A 187 -21.71 -19.98 -12.53
C LEU A 187 -22.17 -18.83 -13.45
N ASP A 188 -23.09 -17.99 -12.98
CA ASP A 188 -23.57 -16.83 -13.74
C ASP A 188 -22.43 -15.82 -13.99
N ILE A 189 -21.52 -15.64 -13.02
CA ILE A 189 -20.32 -14.82 -13.20
C ILE A 189 -19.39 -15.44 -14.24
N ALA A 190 -19.17 -16.76 -14.21
CA ALA A 190 -18.33 -17.43 -15.18
C ALA A 190 -18.88 -17.28 -16.60
N ASP A 191 -20.19 -17.46 -16.80
CA ASP A 191 -20.85 -17.28 -18.09
C ASP A 191 -20.74 -15.83 -18.57
N TYR A 192 -21.00 -14.85 -17.70
CA TYR A 192 -20.82 -13.45 -18.03
C TYR A 192 -19.39 -13.11 -18.45
N LEU A 193 -18.37 -13.56 -17.71
CA LEU A 193 -16.96 -13.28 -18.04
C LEU A 193 -16.52 -13.95 -19.35
N SER A 194 -17.00 -15.18 -19.62
CA SER A 194 -16.80 -15.86 -20.90
C SER A 194 -17.41 -15.06 -22.07
N GLU A 195 -18.62 -14.54 -21.92
CA GLU A 195 -19.25 -13.68 -22.93
C GLU A 195 -18.45 -12.39 -23.20
N GLN A 196 -17.87 -11.80 -22.16
CA GLN A 196 -17.07 -10.57 -22.30
C GLN A 196 -15.78 -10.76 -23.11
N ILE A 197 -15.15 -11.94 -23.04
CA ILE A 197 -13.94 -12.24 -23.85
C ILE A 197 -14.24 -12.87 -25.21
N ARG A 198 -15.47 -13.37 -25.43
CA ARG A 198 -15.89 -14.07 -26.66
C ARG A 198 -14.98 -15.28 -26.94
N ASP A 199 -15.12 -15.89 -28.11
CA ASP A 199 -14.33 -17.08 -28.46
C ASP A 199 -12.87 -16.78 -28.82
N ASP A 200 -12.52 -15.58 -29.27
CA ASP A 200 -11.19 -15.26 -29.78
C ASP A 200 -10.55 -14.00 -29.19
N CYS A 201 -11.07 -13.47 -28.08
CA CYS A 201 -10.58 -12.26 -27.42
C CYS A 201 -10.48 -11.02 -28.33
N THR A 202 -11.38 -10.93 -29.31
CA THR A 202 -11.50 -9.75 -30.19
C THR A 202 -12.53 -8.75 -29.67
N GLY A 203 -12.24 -7.46 -29.78
CA GLY A 203 -13.14 -6.40 -29.32
C GLY A 203 -12.40 -5.17 -28.80
N ASN A 204 -12.95 -4.57 -27.75
CA ASN A 204 -12.29 -3.48 -27.04
C ASN A 204 -11.09 -4.02 -26.26
N GLU A 205 -9.89 -3.66 -26.72
CA GLU A 205 -8.63 -4.16 -26.15
C GLU A 205 -8.49 -3.88 -24.65
N ASP A 206 -8.76 -2.66 -24.18
CA ASP A 206 -8.61 -2.32 -22.76
C ASP A 206 -9.62 -3.09 -21.87
N HIS A 207 -10.84 -3.30 -22.37
CA HIS A 207 -11.86 -4.09 -21.67
C HIS A 207 -11.52 -5.58 -21.65
N THR A 208 -11.18 -6.17 -22.80
CA THR A 208 -10.77 -7.58 -22.89
C THR A 208 -9.53 -7.85 -22.04
N TYR A 209 -8.56 -6.93 -22.03
CA TYR A 209 -7.40 -7.01 -21.14
C TYR A 209 -7.82 -7.08 -19.68
N LEU A 210 -8.68 -6.16 -19.23
CA LEU A 210 -9.20 -6.15 -17.86
C LEU A 210 -9.89 -7.46 -17.49
N ILE A 211 -10.78 -7.96 -18.34
CA ILE A 211 -11.51 -9.20 -18.06
C ILE A 211 -10.55 -10.41 -17.96
N LEU A 212 -9.51 -10.49 -18.81
CA LEU A 212 -8.50 -11.54 -18.68
C LEU A 212 -7.70 -11.44 -17.37
N ARG A 213 -7.41 -10.22 -16.89
CA ARG A 213 -6.78 -10.03 -15.56
C ARG A 213 -7.70 -10.52 -14.44
N VAL A 214 -9.00 -10.22 -14.51
CA VAL A 214 -10.05 -10.70 -13.57
C VAL A 214 -10.12 -12.22 -13.59
N ILE A 215 -10.18 -12.84 -14.77
CA ILE A 215 -10.23 -14.31 -14.92
C ILE A 215 -9.03 -14.96 -14.24
N GLY A 216 -7.82 -14.41 -14.44
CA GLY A 216 -6.65 -14.98 -13.78
C GLY A 216 -6.56 -14.72 -12.29
N ASN A 217 -7.36 -13.80 -11.73
CA ASN A 217 -7.51 -13.68 -10.29
C ASN A 217 -8.41 -14.79 -9.76
N ILE A 218 -9.53 -15.05 -10.42
CA ILE A 218 -10.55 -16.03 -9.98
C ILE A 218 -10.26 -17.47 -10.38
N GLY A 219 -9.16 -17.71 -11.11
CA GLY A 219 -8.88 -18.98 -11.79
C GLY A 219 -9.01 -20.21 -10.89
N ARG A 220 -8.44 -20.16 -9.67
CA ARG A 220 -8.50 -21.28 -8.71
C ARG A 220 -9.94 -21.63 -8.32
N THR A 221 -10.74 -20.62 -7.96
CA THR A 221 -12.13 -20.82 -7.53
C THR A 221 -13.00 -21.31 -8.68
N MET A 222 -12.82 -20.72 -9.88
CA MET A 222 -13.65 -21.06 -11.03
C MET A 222 -13.32 -22.41 -11.63
N GLU A 223 -12.05 -22.83 -11.63
CA GLU A 223 -11.65 -24.14 -12.17
C GLU A 223 -12.29 -25.30 -11.41
N GLN A 224 -12.44 -25.19 -10.09
CA GLN A 224 -13.13 -26.18 -9.27
C GLN A 224 -14.63 -26.30 -9.60
N LEU A 225 -15.20 -25.27 -10.24
CA LEU A 225 -16.63 -25.19 -10.55
C LEU A 225 -16.94 -25.51 -12.01
N THR A 226 -16.15 -24.98 -12.95
CA THR A 226 -16.44 -25.12 -14.39
C THR A 226 -15.19 -24.98 -15.27
N PRO A 227 -15.00 -25.85 -16.28
CA PRO A 227 -13.89 -25.73 -17.22
C PRO A 227 -14.11 -24.66 -18.31
N ARG A 228 -15.31 -24.05 -18.38
CA ARG A 228 -15.71 -23.15 -19.48
C ARG A 228 -14.76 -21.95 -19.65
N LEU A 229 -14.35 -21.32 -18.54
CA LEU A 229 -13.43 -20.20 -18.57
C LEU A 229 -12.06 -20.63 -19.09
N THR A 230 -11.53 -21.76 -18.61
CA THR A 230 -10.27 -22.33 -19.09
C THR A 230 -10.32 -22.58 -20.60
N SER A 231 -11.38 -23.23 -21.10
CA SER A 231 -11.56 -23.46 -22.53
C SER A 231 -11.62 -22.16 -23.33
N SER A 232 -12.29 -21.13 -22.83
CA SER A 232 -12.39 -19.80 -23.49
C SER A 232 -11.02 -19.12 -23.56
N VAL A 233 -10.25 -19.16 -22.46
CA VAL A 233 -8.88 -18.63 -22.40
C VAL A 233 -7.95 -19.36 -23.36
N LEU A 234 -8.03 -20.70 -23.44
CA LEU A 234 -7.21 -21.48 -24.38
C LEU A 234 -7.48 -21.11 -25.84
N LYS A 235 -8.73 -20.85 -26.21
CA LYS A 235 -9.06 -20.33 -27.56
C LYS A 235 -8.41 -18.97 -27.82
N CYS A 236 -8.39 -18.08 -26.83
CA CYS A 236 -7.70 -16.79 -26.94
C CYS A 236 -6.18 -16.94 -27.13
N ILE A 237 -5.53 -17.88 -26.46
CA ILE A 237 -4.08 -18.14 -26.60
C ILE A 237 -3.74 -18.65 -28.01
N ARG A 238 -4.58 -19.55 -28.54
CA ARG A 238 -4.45 -20.14 -29.88
C ARG A 238 -4.72 -19.13 -31.01
N SER A 239 -5.49 -18.07 -30.74
CA SER A 239 -5.83 -17.04 -31.73
C SER A 239 -4.67 -16.08 -32.01
N THR A 240 -4.46 -15.76 -33.29
CA THR A 240 -3.49 -14.74 -33.75
C THR A 240 -4.13 -13.38 -34.03
N LYS A 241 -5.47 -13.28 -33.94
CA LYS A 241 -6.21 -12.04 -34.24
C LYS A 241 -6.02 -10.93 -33.20
N PRO A 242 -6.01 -11.20 -31.88
CA PRO A 242 -5.84 -10.15 -30.87
C PRO A 242 -4.43 -9.57 -30.90
N SER A 243 -4.25 -8.40 -30.29
CA SER A 243 -2.93 -7.81 -30.09
C SER A 243 -2.04 -8.72 -29.23
N LEU A 244 -0.72 -8.52 -29.32
CA LEU A 244 0.26 -9.23 -28.49
C LEU A 244 -0.04 -9.06 -26.98
N LEU A 245 -0.50 -7.87 -26.57
CA LEU A 245 -0.91 -7.59 -25.20
C LEU A 245 -2.00 -8.55 -24.73
N ILE A 246 -3.05 -8.73 -25.53
CA ILE A 246 -4.19 -9.60 -25.20
C ILE A 246 -3.79 -11.07 -25.20
N GLN A 247 -2.96 -11.50 -26.17
CA GLN A 247 -2.45 -12.86 -26.22
C GLN A 247 -1.63 -13.20 -24.95
N LYS A 248 -0.78 -12.27 -24.49
CA LYS A 248 -0.06 -12.43 -23.23
C LYS A 248 -0.97 -12.39 -22.01
N ALA A 249 -1.95 -11.49 -21.98
CA ALA A 249 -2.93 -11.44 -20.89
C ALA A 249 -3.73 -12.74 -20.78
N ALA A 250 -4.03 -13.40 -21.91
CA ALA A 250 -4.69 -14.70 -21.94
C ALA A 250 -3.80 -15.79 -21.35
N ILE A 251 -2.51 -15.83 -21.67
CA ILE A 251 -1.56 -16.75 -21.01
C ILE A 251 -1.53 -16.49 -19.50
N GLN A 252 -1.44 -15.22 -19.09
CA GLN A 252 -1.43 -14.81 -17.68
C GLN A 252 -2.77 -15.03 -16.95
N ALA A 253 -3.86 -15.27 -17.67
CA ALA A 253 -5.14 -15.66 -17.08
C ALA A 253 -5.10 -17.07 -16.48
N LEU A 254 -4.15 -17.92 -16.88
CA LEU A 254 -3.95 -19.27 -16.34
C LEU A 254 -3.16 -19.29 -15.02
N ARG A 255 -2.71 -18.13 -14.50
CA ARG A 255 -1.74 -18.04 -13.38
C ARG A 255 -2.20 -18.67 -12.05
N LYS A 256 -3.51 -18.89 -11.87
CA LYS A 256 -4.09 -19.52 -10.67
C LYS A 256 -4.82 -20.82 -10.96
N MET A 257 -4.85 -21.24 -12.21
CA MET A 257 -5.42 -22.52 -12.63
C MET A 257 -4.35 -23.62 -12.55
N GLU A 258 -4.78 -24.86 -12.41
CA GLU A 258 -3.97 -26.06 -12.50
C GLU A 258 -3.55 -26.30 -13.97
N ILE A 259 -2.31 -26.76 -14.16
CA ILE A 259 -1.77 -27.01 -15.51
C ILE A 259 -2.10 -28.45 -15.90
N GLN A 260 -3.31 -28.66 -16.39
CA GLN A 260 -3.76 -29.94 -16.97
C GLN A 260 -3.07 -30.23 -18.32
N ASP A 261 -3.18 -31.46 -18.81
CA ASP A 261 -2.48 -31.91 -20.03
C ASP A 261 -2.77 -31.04 -21.27
N GLU A 262 -4.04 -30.66 -21.51
CA GLU A 262 -4.40 -29.77 -22.62
C GLU A 262 -3.73 -28.40 -22.50
N VAL A 263 -3.76 -27.82 -21.29
CA VAL A 263 -3.13 -26.52 -21.00
C VAL A 263 -1.62 -26.62 -21.23
N ARG A 264 -1.00 -27.69 -20.75
CA ARG A 264 0.43 -27.96 -20.89
C ARG A 264 0.83 -28.05 -22.37
N GLU A 265 0.05 -28.77 -23.17
CA GLU A 265 0.28 -28.90 -24.61
C GLU A 265 0.18 -27.54 -25.32
N VAL A 266 -0.85 -26.73 -25.03
CA VAL A 266 -1.01 -25.40 -25.65
C VAL A 266 0.13 -24.47 -25.29
N LEU A 267 0.57 -24.46 -24.03
CA LEU A 267 1.69 -23.64 -23.59
C LEU A 267 3.00 -24.07 -24.26
N LEU A 268 3.26 -25.38 -24.34
CA LEU A 268 4.45 -25.90 -25.02
C LEU A 268 4.44 -25.54 -26.51
N GLN A 269 3.33 -25.74 -27.22
CA GLN A 269 3.21 -25.38 -28.64
C GLN A 269 3.40 -23.88 -28.85
N THR A 270 2.83 -23.06 -27.97
CA THR A 270 2.99 -21.59 -28.03
C THR A 270 4.44 -21.17 -27.81
N PHE A 271 5.18 -21.85 -26.93
CA PHE A 271 6.60 -21.60 -26.73
C PHE A 271 7.44 -22.01 -27.94
N LEU A 272 7.13 -23.16 -28.57
CA LEU A 272 7.90 -23.71 -29.69
C LEU A 272 7.58 -23.07 -31.06
N ASP A 273 6.55 -22.24 -31.15
CA ASP A 273 6.20 -21.54 -32.39
C ASP A 273 7.16 -20.39 -32.68
N ASP A 274 8.14 -20.64 -33.55
CA ASP A 274 9.13 -19.64 -33.97
C ASP A 274 8.54 -18.44 -34.73
N ALA A 275 7.30 -18.55 -35.26
CA ALA A 275 6.61 -17.43 -35.89
C ALA A 275 5.97 -16.48 -34.85
N SER A 276 5.78 -16.95 -33.61
CA SER A 276 5.23 -16.13 -32.53
C SER A 276 6.27 -15.14 -31.97
N PRO A 277 5.88 -13.91 -31.58
CA PRO A 277 6.77 -12.96 -30.95
C PRO A 277 7.44 -13.53 -29.69
N GLY A 278 8.73 -13.21 -29.48
CA GLY A 278 9.52 -13.73 -28.35
C GLY A 278 8.85 -13.50 -26.99
N ASP A 279 8.23 -12.34 -26.78
CA ASP A 279 7.53 -11.99 -25.53
C ASP A 279 6.35 -12.94 -25.24
N LYS A 280 5.60 -13.36 -26.28
CA LYS A 280 4.52 -14.36 -26.15
C LYS A 280 5.08 -15.73 -25.80
N ARG A 281 6.15 -16.15 -26.49
CA ARG A 281 6.83 -17.43 -26.26
C ARG A 281 7.37 -17.51 -24.82
N LEU A 282 7.98 -16.43 -24.33
CA LEU A 282 8.49 -16.34 -22.95
C LEU A 282 7.38 -16.35 -21.90
N ALA A 283 6.25 -15.68 -22.16
CA ALA A 283 5.09 -15.77 -21.28
C ALA A 283 4.56 -17.21 -21.18
N ALA A 284 4.48 -17.93 -22.32
CA ALA A 284 4.05 -19.33 -22.35
C ALA A 284 5.05 -20.25 -21.62
N TYR A 285 6.35 -20.04 -21.84
CA TYR A 285 7.42 -20.76 -21.15
C TYR A 285 7.34 -20.61 -19.63
N LEU A 286 7.24 -19.37 -19.12
CA LEU A 286 7.14 -19.12 -17.69
C LEU A 286 5.89 -19.75 -17.08
N MET A 287 4.76 -19.72 -17.80
CA MET A 287 3.53 -20.37 -17.35
C MET A 287 3.69 -21.88 -17.29
N LEU A 288 4.27 -22.50 -18.33
CA LEU A 288 4.54 -23.94 -18.40
C LEU A 288 5.49 -24.43 -17.29
N MET A 289 6.54 -23.67 -17.01
CA MET A 289 7.58 -24.04 -16.04
C MET A 289 7.12 -24.02 -14.57
N ARG A 290 5.86 -23.62 -14.28
CA ARG A 290 5.26 -23.76 -12.95
C ARG A 290 5.02 -25.22 -12.57
N ASP A 291 4.60 -26.04 -13.53
CA ASP A 291 4.36 -27.48 -13.35
C ASP A 291 4.61 -28.27 -14.66
N PRO A 292 5.87 -28.35 -15.12
CA PRO A 292 6.21 -29.03 -16.36
C PRO A 292 6.36 -30.54 -16.15
N SER A 293 6.06 -31.32 -17.19
CA SER A 293 6.42 -32.74 -17.22
C SER A 293 7.89 -32.92 -17.60
N GLN A 294 8.46 -34.11 -17.34
CA GLN A 294 9.81 -34.45 -17.78
C GLN A 294 9.98 -34.30 -19.31
N SER A 295 8.93 -34.63 -20.09
CA SER A 295 8.97 -34.51 -21.56
C SER A 295 9.09 -33.05 -22.01
N ASP A 296 8.40 -32.14 -21.33
CA ASP A 296 8.42 -30.71 -21.65
C ASP A 296 9.82 -30.14 -21.41
N VAL A 297 10.38 -30.41 -20.22
CA VAL A 297 11.73 -29.94 -19.88
C VAL A 297 12.76 -30.51 -20.85
N SER A 298 12.67 -31.79 -21.21
CA SER A 298 13.57 -32.42 -22.19
C SER A 298 13.47 -31.80 -23.58
N LYS A 299 12.26 -31.49 -24.08
CA LYS A 299 12.10 -30.80 -25.38
C LYS A 299 12.68 -29.40 -25.33
N ILE A 300 12.41 -28.64 -24.27
CA ILE A 300 12.93 -27.28 -24.09
C ILE A 300 14.46 -27.30 -24.08
N THR A 301 15.10 -28.16 -23.29
CA THR A 301 16.57 -28.21 -23.19
C THR A 301 17.24 -28.72 -24.48
N GLN A 302 16.60 -29.60 -25.24
CA GLN A 302 17.12 -30.09 -26.52
C GLN A 302 17.04 -29.05 -27.63
N LEU A 303 15.98 -28.24 -27.67
CA LEU A 303 15.77 -27.23 -28.71
C LEU A 303 16.43 -25.88 -28.39
N LEU A 304 16.71 -25.60 -27.11
CA LEU A 304 17.32 -24.33 -26.69
C LEU A 304 18.63 -23.97 -27.43
N PRO A 305 19.57 -24.90 -27.71
CA PRO A 305 20.77 -24.59 -28.49
C PRO A 305 20.48 -24.16 -29.94
N LEU A 306 19.33 -24.57 -30.51
CA LEU A 306 18.91 -24.28 -31.87
C LEU A 306 18.07 -22.99 -31.98
N GLU A 307 17.70 -22.39 -30.85
CA GLU A 307 16.90 -21.17 -30.80
C GLU A 307 17.58 -20.02 -31.59
N GLN A 308 16.83 -19.33 -32.45
CA GLN A 308 17.38 -18.22 -33.23
C GLN A 308 17.15 -16.87 -32.55
N ASN A 309 16.09 -16.76 -31.73
CA ASN A 309 15.83 -15.55 -30.98
C ASN A 309 16.75 -15.48 -29.74
N GLU A 310 17.79 -14.64 -29.83
CA GLU A 310 18.76 -14.46 -28.75
C GLU A 310 18.12 -14.00 -27.44
N GLN A 311 17.02 -13.24 -27.47
CA GLN A 311 16.31 -12.82 -26.26
C GLN A 311 15.67 -14.03 -25.57
N VAL A 312 14.98 -14.88 -26.32
CA VAL A 312 14.36 -16.11 -25.81
C VAL A 312 15.44 -17.05 -25.27
N LYS A 313 16.51 -17.27 -26.04
CA LYS A 313 17.63 -18.14 -25.68
C LYS A 313 18.27 -17.76 -24.36
N ASN A 314 18.62 -16.49 -24.19
CA ASN A 314 19.29 -15.99 -22.98
C ASN A 314 18.38 -16.05 -21.75
N PHE A 315 17.09 -15.71 -21.92
CA PHE A 315 16.14 -15.76 -20.83
C PHE A 315 15.98 -17.20 -20.32
N VAL A 316 15.66 -18.14 -21.21
CA VAL A 316 15.43 -19.56 -20.86
C VAL A 316 16.69 -20.16 -20.24
N ALA A 317 17.87 -19.90 -20.81
CA ALA A 317 19.13 -20.41 -20.27
C ALA A 317 19.40 -19.89 -18.85
N SER A 318 19.18 -18.59 -18.62
CA SER A 318 19.36 -17.99 -17.28
C SER A 318 18.37 -18.50 -16.25
N HIS A 319 17.10 -18.71 -16.63
CA HIS A 319 16.07 -19.26 -15.74
C HIS A 319 16.40 -20.70 -15.35
N ILE A 320 16.81 -21.55 -16.30
CA ILE A 320 17.22 -22.93 -16.02
C ILE A 320 18.46 -22.96 -15.11
N ALA A 321 19.45 -22.09 -15.36
CA ALA A 321 20.63 -22.00 -14.50
C ALA A 321 20.27 -21.58 -13.05
N ASN A 322 19.32 -20.66 -12.88
CA ASN A 322 18.85 -20.23 -11.57
C ASN A 322 18.09 -21.34 -10.83
N ILE A 323 17.25 -22.12 -11.52
CA ILE A 323 16.60 -23.31 -10.95
C ILE A 323 17.65 -24.30 -10.41
N LEU A 324 18.72 -24.54 -11.16
CA LEU A 324 19.82 -25.43 -10.74
C LEU A 324 20.56 -24.91 -9.50
N ASN A 325 20.67 -23.60 -9.34
CA ASN A 325 21.37 -22.95 -8.23
C ASN A 325 20.48 -22.62 -7.03
N SER A 326 19.15 -22.80 -7.11
CA SER A 326 18.24 -22.46 -6.03
C SER A 326 18.44 -23.31 -4.78
N GLU A 327 18.36 -22.65 -3.62
CA GLU A 327 18.43 -23.22 -2.26
C GLU A 327 17.02 -23.53 -1.70
N GLU A 328 15.95 -23.28 -2.45
CA GLU A 328 14.58 -23.46 -1.98
C GLU A 328 14.14 -24.92 -1.94
N LEU A 329 13.34 -25.25 -0.92
CA LEU A 329 12.80 -26.61 -0.73
C LEU A 329 11.79 -27.00 -1.82
N TYR A 330 10.89 -26.09 -2.20
CA TYR A 330 9.83 -26.39 -3.18
C TYR A 330 10.31 -26.47 -4.64
N VAL A 331 11.52 -25.97 -4.94
CA VAL A 331 12.11 -26.02 -6.30
C VAL A 331 12.85 -27.34 -6.56
N GLN A 332 13.06 -28.19 -5.55
CA GLN A 332 13.89 -29.41 -5.69
C GLN A 332 13.35 -30.42 -6.72
N ASN A 333 12.02 -30.54 -6.84
CA ASN A 333 11.41 -31.41 -7.86
C ASN A 333 11.74 -30.91 -9.27
N LEU A 334 11.50 -29.62 -9.55
CA LEU A 334 11.81 -29.00 -10.83
C LEU A 334 13.31 -29.08 -11.15
N LYS A 335 14.17 -28.85 -10.14
CA LYS A 335 15.63 -29.00 -10.25
C LYS A 335 16.03 -30.42 -10.65
N THR A 336 15.32 -31.44 -10.18
CA THR A 336 15.57 -32.84 -10.57
C THR A 336 15.20 -33.09 -12.03
N LEU A 337 14.03 -32.62 -12.47
CA LEU A 337 13.59 -32.74 -13.87
C LEU A 337 14.58 -32.08 -14.83
N VAL A 338 15.06 -30.88 -14.47
CA VAL A 338 16.07 -30.13 -15.23
C VAL A 338 17.41 -30.86 -15.28
N LYS A 339 17.89 -31.40 -14.15
CA LYS A 339 19.13 -32.19 -14.11
C LYS A 339 19.08 -33.40 -15.02
N GLU A 340 17.96 -34.13 -15.01
CA GLU A 340 17.76 -35.28 -15.89
C GLU A 340 17.71 -34.87 -17.37
N ALA A 341 16.99 -33.80 -17.69
CA ALA A 341 16.88 -33.29 -19.06
C ALA A 341 18.22 -32.79 -19.64
N LEU A 342 19.13 -32.31 -18.79
CA LEU A 342 20.44 -31.81 -19.19
C LEU A 342 21.52 -32.90 -19.27
N LYS A 343 21.25 -34.16 -18.92
CA LYS A 343 22.24 -35.24 -19.15
C LYS A 343 22.60 -35.39 -20.63
N ASN A 344 21.66 -35.05 -21.52
CA ASN A 344 21.77 -35.20 -22.97
C ASN A 344 21.84 -33.85 -23.72
N SER A 345 22.00 -32.72 -23.02
CA SER A 345 22.06 -31.38 -23.63
C SER A 345 22.96 -30.44 -22.81
N GLN A 346 23.40 -29.33 -23.40
CA GLN A 346 24.17 -28.30 -22.71
C GLN A 346 23.43 -26.97 -22.73
N LEU A 347 23.57 -26.21 -21.64
CA LEU A 347 23.04 -24.84 -21.59
C LEU A 347 23.93 -23.90 -22.41
N PRO A 348 23.34 -23.01 -23.23
CA PRO A 348 24.12 -22.02 -23.96
C PRO A 348 24.72 -20.99 -22.98
N THR A 349 25.82 -20.35 -23.39
CA THR A 349 26.45 -19.29 -22.60
C THR A 349 25.58 -18.04 -22.58
N VAL A 350 25.25 -17.55 -21.39
CA VAL A 350 24.44 -16.33 -21.22
C VAL A 350 25.29 -15.10 -21.56
N MET A 351 24.78 -14.25 -22.45
CA MET A 351 25.42 -13.03 -22.94
C MET A 351 25.27 -11.83 -21.97
N ASP A 352 25.76 -10.66 -22.38
CA ASP A 352 25.78 -9.43 -21.56
C ASP A 352 24.38 -9.07 -21.02
N PHE A 353 24.30 -8.94 -19.70
CA PHE A 353 23.08 -8.66 -18.95
C PHE A 353 22.43 -7.31 -19.28
N LYS A 354 23.18 -6.39 -19.91
CA LYS A 354 22.66 -5.04 -20.24
C LYS A 354 21.78 -5.00 -21.48
N LYS A 355 21.78 -6.04 -22.31
CA LYS A 355 21.12 -6.04 -23.63
C LYS A 355 20.23 -7.25 -23.91
N PHE A 356 20.36 -8.31 -23.11
CA PHE A 356 19.63 -9.56 -23.32
C PHE A 356 18.71 -9.87 -22.15
N SER A 357 17.57 -10.48 -22.48
CA SER A 357 16.54 -10.92 -21.55
C SER A 357 17.10 -11.93 -20.56
N ARG A 358 16.72 -11.79 -19.29
CA ARG A 358 17.31 -12.57 -18.21
C ARG A 358 16.36 -12.74 -17.03
N ASN A 359 16.43 -13.92 -16.41
CA ASN A 359 15.86 -14.20 -15.10
C ASN A 359 16.97 -14.05 -14.04
N TYR A 360 16.62 -13.42 -12.92
CA TYR A 360 17.44 -13.23 -11.74
C TYR A 360 16.76 -13.92 -10.57
N HIS A 361 17.56 -14.63 -9.78
CA HIS A 361 17.05 -15.40 -8.65
C HIS A 361 18.02 -15.26 -7.48
N PHE A 362 17.48 -14.90 -6.32
CA PHE A 362 18.19 -14.93 -5.06
C PHE A 362 17.32 -15.61 -4.01
N SER A 363 17.81 -16.70 -3.43
CA SER A 363 17.12 -17.42 -2.36
C SER A 363 18.04 -17.66 -1.18
N LYS A 364 17.52 -17.53 0.04
CA LYS A 364 18.20 -17.90 1.27
C LYS A 364 17.27 -18.66 2.20
N SER A 365 17.81 -19.67 2.88
CA SER A 365 17.10 -20.46 3.89
C SER A 365 17.84 -20.42 5.22
N LEU A 366 17.11 -20.18 6.31
CA LEU A 366 17.61 -20.13 7.68
C LEU A 366 16.92 -21.22 8.51
N SER A 367 17.71 -22.16 9.02
CA SER A 367 17.22 -23.19 9.95
C SER A 367 17.29 -22.67 11.40
N LEU A 368 16.18 -22.68 12.13
CA LEU A 368 16.10 -22.23 13.53
C LEU A 368 15.58 -23.35 14.45
N PRO A 369 16.39 -24.36 14.83
CA PRO A 369 15.92 -25.45 15.68
C PRO A 369 15.39 -24.94 17.05
N PRO A 370 14.24 -25.42 17.55
CA PRO A 370 13.44 -26.55 17.07
C PRO A 370 12.36 -26.20 16.02
N LEU A 371 12.32 -24.97 15.48
CA LEU A 371 11.35 -24.53 14.48
C LEU A 371 11.77 -24.96 13.06
N ASP A 372 10.78 -25.08 12.18
CA ASP A 372 11.00 -25.35 10.77
C ASP A 372 11.79 -24.21 10.07
N PRO A 373 12.54 -24.52 8.99
CA PRO A 373 13.32 -23.54 8.26
C PRO A 373 12.47 -22.39 7.70
N VAL A 374 13.01 -21.18 7.75
CA VAL A 374 12.44 -20.00 7.13
C VAL A 374 13.22 -19.72 5.84
N SER A 375 12.55 -19.64 4.70
CA SER A 375 13.19 -19.33 3.42
C SER A 375 12.58 -18.10 2.76
N ALA A 376 13.43 -17.28 2.15
CA ALA A 376 13.03 -16.09 1.39
C ALA A 376 13.63 -16.16 -0.02
N LYS A 377 12.81 -15.81 -1.01
CA LYS A 377 13.17 -15.76 -2.43
C LYS A 377 12.83 -14.38 -3.00
N ILE A 378 13.75 -13.83 -3.78
CA ILE A 378 13.54 -12.68 -4.65
C ILE A 378 13.84 -13.13 -6.07
N GLU A 379 12.88 -12.91 -6.97
CA GLU A 379 12.97 -13.23 -8.39
C GLU A 379 12.72 -11.99 -9.23
N GLY A 380 13.51 -11.83 -10.29
CA GLY A 380 13.40 -10.71 -11.23
C GLY A 380 13.44 -11.19 -12.67
N ASN A 381 12.46 -10.81 -13.48
CA ASN A 381 12.50 -11.05 -14.93
C ASN A 381 12.72 -9.72 -15.66
N LEU A 382 13.67 -9.68 -16.58
CA LEU A 382 13.85 -8.58 -17.54
C LEU A 382 13.69 -9.15 -18.95
N ILE A 383 12.74 -8.62 -19.72
CA ILE A 383 12.51 -9.01 -21.11
C ILE A 383 12.79 -7.81 -22.02
N PHE A 384 13.68 -8.00 -22.98
CA PHE A 384 14.14 -7.00 -23.94
C PHE A 384 13.65 -7.35 -25.34
N ASP A 385 13.42 -6.31 -26.15
CA ASP A 385 13.32 -6.44 -27.61
C ASP A 385 14.72 -6.27 -28.22
N PRO A 386 15.08 -7.04 -29.25
CA PRO A 386 16.33 -6.86 -29.98
C PRO A 386 16.67 -5.42 -30.39
N ASN A 387 15.66 -4.58 -30.62
CA ASN A 387 15.84 -3.20 -31.12
C ASN A 387 15.83 -2.13 -30.03
N ASN A 388 15.58 -2.49 -28.76
CA ASN A 388 15.40 -1.53 -27.68
C ASN A 388 16.51 -1.64 -26.64
N TYR A 389 16.93 -0.51 -26.07
CA TYR A 389 17.93 -0.48 -25.00
C TYR A 389 17.32 -0.57 -23.59
N LEU A 390 15.99 -0.40 -23.48
CA LEU A 390 15.26 -0.64 -22.24
C LEU A 390 14.54 -1.98 -22.29
N PRO A 391 14.38 -2.64 -21.13
CA PRO A 391 13.49 -3.79 -21.05
C PRO A 391 12.06 -3.33 -21.33
N LYS A 392 11.38 -4.05 -22.23
CA LYS A 392 9.95 -3.87 -22.46
C LYS A 392 9.14 -4.32 -21.26
N GLU A 393 9.60 -5.36 -20.58
CA GLU A 393 8.95 -5.87 -19.38
C GLU A 393 9.96 -6.09 -18.28
N SER A 394 9.58 -5.70 -17.07
CA SER A 394 10.27 -6.07 -15.86
C SER A 394 9.27 -6.61 -14.84
N MET A 395 9.65 -7.68 -14.15
CA MET A 395 8.87 -8.26 -13.06
C MET A 395 9.80 -8.44 -11.86
N LEU A 396 9.31 -8.09 -10.67
CA LEU A 396 9.95 -8.35 -9.39
C LEU A 396 8.98 -9.08 -8.47
N LYS A 397 9.36 -10.25 -7.98
CA LYS A 397 8.56 -11.10 -7.09
C LYS A 397 9.31 -11.48 -5.84
N THR A 398 8.63 -11.47 -4.70
CA THR A 398 9.17 -11.95 -3.42
C THR A 398 8.28 -13.03 -2.82
N THR A 399 8.89 -14.14 -2.42
CA THR A 399 8.20 -15.28 -1.79
C THR A 399 8.83 -15.57 -0.43
N LEU A 400 8.01 -15.91 0.56
CA LEU A 400 8.43 -16.23 1.92
C LEU A 400 7.81 -17.55 2.37
N THR A 401 8.62 -18.43 2.97
CA THR A 401 8.20 -19.67 3.61
C THR A 401 8.56 -19.58 5.10
N VAL A 402 7.61 -19.78 6.00
CA VAL A 402 7.82 -19.68 7.45
C VAL A 402 7.16 -20.87 8.15
N PHE A 403 7.83 -21.45 9.16
CA PHE A 403 7.25 -22.42 10.10
C PHE A 403 6.55 -23.64 9.47
N GLY A 404 7.11 -24.19 8.39
CA GLY A 404 6.55 -25.40 7.74
C GLY A 404 5.23 -25.17 6.99
N PHE A 405 4.72 -23.94 6.96
CA PHE A 405 3.60 -23.56 6.11
C PHE A 405 4.02 -23.50 4.64
N ALA A 406 3.04 -23.64 3.74
CA ALA A 406 3.26 -23.47 2.30
C ALA A 406 3.88 -22.10 2.00
N SER A 407 4.75 -22.04 0.99
CA SER A 407 5.34 -20.78 0.51
C SER A 407 4.26 -19.77 0.12
N ALA A 408 4.37 -18.54 0.62
CA ALA A 408 3.46 -17.45 0.29
C ALA A 408 4.17 -16.38 -0.56
N ASP A 409 3.55 -16.02 -1.67
CA ASP A 409 4.00 -14.92 -2.53
C ASP A 409 3.65 -13.58 -1.87
N LEU A 410 4.62 -12.89 -1.27
CA LEU A 410 4.35 -11.66 -0.53
C LEU A 410 3.90 -10.53 -1.45
N PHE A 411 4.68 -10.25 -2.50
CA PHE A 411 4.33 -9.27 -3.51
C PHE A 411 4.94 -9.62 -4.88
N GLU A 412 4.28 -9.15 -5.93
CA GLU A 412 4.79 -9.15 -7.31
C GLU A 412 4.49 -7.78 -7.94
N LEU A 413 5.51 -7.11 -8.46
CA LEU A 413 5.39 -5.87 -9.23
C LEU A 413 5.82 -6.16 -10.67
N GLY A 414 4.91 -5.96 -11.62
CA GLY A 414 5.24 -6.04 -13.04
C GLY A 414 5.08 -4.68 -13.72
N LEU A 415 6.03 -4.34 -14.58
CA LEU A 415 6.05 -3.13 -15.41
C LEU A 415 6.19 -3.56 -16.87
N GLU A 416 5.31 -3.06 -17.72
CA GLU A 416 5.36 -3.24 -19.18
C GLU A 416 5.37 -1.86 -19.83
N GLY A 417 6.28 -1.61 -20.77
CA GLY A 417 6.44 -0.31 -21.41
C GLY A 417 6.98 -0.39 -22.83
N LYS A 418 6.56 0.56 -23.67
CA LYS A 418 7.09 0.76 -25.03
C LYS A 418 7.14 2.23 -25.39
N GLY A 419 8.09 2.60 -26.25
CA GLY A 419 8.19 3.95 -26.80
C GLY A 419 8.78 4.98 -25.82
N PHE A 420 9.51 4.54 -24.79
CA PHE A 420 10.21 5.43 -23.86
C PHE A 420 11.52 5.96 -24.45
N GLU A 421 12.10 5.21 -25.38
CA GLU A 421 13.40 5.49 -26.00
C GLU A 421 13.49 6.91 -26.56
N PRO A 422 12.49 7.42 -27.31
CA PRO A 422 12.59 8.74 -27.89
C PRO A 422 12.41 9.88 -26.87
N THR A 423 11.70 9.62 -25.77
CA THR A 423 11.55 10.54 -24.63
C THR A 423 12.85 10.60 -23.84
N LEU A 424 13.43 9.45 -23.53
CA LEU A 424 14.72 9.36 -22.85
C LEU A 424 15.86 9.94 -23.68
N GLU A 425 15.86 9.75 -25.00
CA GLU A 425 16.83 10.39 -25.88
C GLU A 425 16.67 11.93 -25.87
N ALA A 426 15.44 12.44 -25.81
CA ALA A 426 15.18 13.88 -25.71
C ALA A 426 15.64 14.47 -24.37
N PHE A 427 15.66 13.69 -23.29
CA PHE A 427 16.14 14.13 -21.98
C PHE A 427 17.65 13.89 -21.77
N PHE A 428 18.13 12.69 -22.06
CA PHE A 428 19.43 12.16 -21.65
C PHE A 428 20.33 11.75 -22.83
N GLY A 429 19.82 11.78 -24.06
CA GLY A 429 20.62 11.57 -25.26
C GLY A 429 21.75 12.59 -25.35
N LYS A 430 22.75 12.33 -26.21
CA LYS A 430 23.94 13.20 -26.30
C LYS A 430 23.63 14.66 -26.63
N GLN A 431 22.48 14.91 -27.27
CA GLN A 431 21.93 16.25 -27.57
C GLN A 431 20.59 16.49 -26.86
N GLY A 432 20.34 15.76 -25.77
CA GLY A 432 19.13 15.84 -24.97
C GLY A 432 19.16 17.00 -23.97
N PHE A 433 18.03 17.26 -23.33
CA PHE A 433 17.82 18.39 -22.43
C PHE A 433 18.85 18.48 -21.30
N PHE A 434 19.14 17.39 -20.59
CA PHE A 434 20.04 17.42 -19.44
C PHE A 434 21.49 17.65 -19.87
N PRO A 435 22.08 16.88 -20.82
CA PRO A 435 23.43 17.19 -21.32
C PRO A 435 23.54 18.61 -21.91
N ASP A 436 22.55 19.07 -22.70
CA ASP A 436 22.55 20.43 -23.26
C ASP A 436 22.45 21.50 -22.15
N SER A 437 21.62 21.29 -21.12
CA SER A 437 21.45 22.23 -20.01
C SER A 437 22.66 22.27 -19.09
N VAL A 438 23.26 21.11 -18.80
CA VAL A 438 24.48 21.00 -18.01
C VAL A 438 25.66 21.63 -18.76
N ASN A 439 25.82 21.36 -20.05
CA ASN A 439 26.86 22.02 -20.88
C ASN A 439 26.67 23.55 -20.89
N LYS A 440 25.44 24.03 -21.08
CA LYS A 440 25.12 25.46 -21.07
C LYS A 440 25.31 26.11 -19.70
N ALA A 441 25.00 25.42 -18.59
CA ALA A 441 25.19 25.94 -17.24
C ALA A 441 26.66 25.93 -16.81
N LEU A 442 27.40 24.86 -17.14
CA LEU A 442 28.82 24.71 -16.83
C LEU A 442 29.71 25.69 -17.58
N TYR A 443 29.30 26.12 -18.77
CA TYR A 443 29.95 27.22 -19.50
C TYR A 443 30.09 28.50 -18.65
N TRP A 444 29.12 28.82 -17.77
CA TRP A 444 29.14 30.05 -16.96
C TRP A 444 30.01 29.95 -15.70
N VAL A 445 30.44 28.74 -15.36
CA VAL A 445 31.35 28.45 -14.23
C VAL A 445 32.69 27.91 -14.71
N ASP A 446 32.99 28.01 -16.02
CA ASP A 446 34.24 27.53 -16.62
C ASP A 446 35.46 28.18 -15.94
N GLY A 447 36.36 27.33 -15.44
CA GLY A 447 37.53 27.74 -14.64
C GLY A 447 37.34 27.78 -13.11
N GLN A 448 36.14 27.53 -12.58
CA GLN A 448 35.87 27.53 -11.13
C GLN A 448 35.39 26.18 -10.57
N VAL A 449 35.22 25.17 -11.44
CA VAL A 449 34.78 23.82 -11.06
C VAL A 449 36.00 22.92 -10.79
N PRO A 450 36.10 22.26 -9.61
CA PRO A 450 37.20 21.36 -9.30
C PRO A 450 37.40 20.24 -10.34
N ASP A 451 38.64 19.90 -10.67
CA ASP A 451 39.00 18.96 -11.76
C ASP A 451 38.32 17.58 -11.65
N HIS A 452 38.07 17.09 -10.43
CA HIS A 452 37.39 15.81 -10.22
C HIS A 452 35.92 15.84 -10.68
N VAL A 453 35.22 16.97 -10.47
CA VAL A 453 33.83 17.14 -10.90
C VAL A 453 33.79 17.28 -12.42
N SER A 454 34.71 18.06 -12.99
CA SER A 454 34.88 18.21 -14.44
C SER A 454 35.12 16.87 -15.14
N LYS A 455 35.91 15.97 -14.53
CA LYS A 455 36.15 14.62 -15.07
C LYS A 455 34.89 13.74 -15.07
N VAL A 456 34.11 13.73 -13.98
CA VAL A 456 32.82 13.00 -13.95
C VAL A 456 31.84 13.55 -14.98
N LEU A 457 31.84 14.87 -15.19
CA LEU A 457 30.99 15.53 -16.17
C LEU A 457 31.38 15.20 -17.62
N VAL A 458 32.67 15.11 -17.92
CA VAL A 458 33.18 14.66 -19.22
C VAL A 458 32.87 13.18 -19.47
N ASP A 459 33.20 12.32 -18.50
CA ASP A 459 33.11 10.86 -18.66
C ASP A 459 31.66 10.35 -18.70
N HIS A 460 30.74 11.02 -17.99
CA HIS A 460 29.35 10.54 -17.85
C HIS A 460 28.31 11.36 -18.63
N PHE A 461 28.57 12.65 -18.89
CA PHE A 461 27.61 13.55 -19.55
C PHE A 461 28.11 14.13 -20.89
N GLY A 462 29.31 13.75 -21.34
CA GLY A 462 29.83 14.13 -22.66
C GLY A 462 30.17 15.61 -22.81
N TYR A 463 30.63 16.25 -21.73
CA TYR A 463 31.02 17.66 -21.74
C TYR A 463 32.10 17.98 -22.77
N THR A 464 31.86 19.00 -23.60
CA THR A 464 32.83 19.52 -24.59
C THR A 464 33.13 20.99 -24.36
N LYS A 465 34.40 21.31 -24.08
CA LYS A 465 34.89 22.65 -23.70
C LYS A 465 34.91 23.71 -24.83
N HIS A 466 34.28 23.45 -25.98
CA HIS A 466 34.56 24.18 -27.24
C HIS A 466 33.37 24.81 -27.96
N ASP A 467 32.15 24.78 -27.41
CA ASP A 467 31.02 25.50 -28.02
C ASP A 467 30.93 26.96 -27.55
N LYS A 468 31.46 27.89 -28.36
CA LYS A 468 31.29 29.34 -28.16
C LYS A 468 29.90 29.76 -28.64
N ARG A 469 28.97 30.08 -27.73
CA ARG A 469 27.76 30.88 -28.06
C ARG A 469 27.51 31.97 -27.01
N GLU A 470 27.49 33.22 -27.46
CA GLU A 470 27.07 34.39 -26.68
C GLU A 470 25.53 34.42 -26.53
N GLN A 471 24.96 33.77 -25.51
CA GLN A 471 23.53 33.90 -25.16
C GLN A 471 23.37 34.02 -23.65
N ASP A 472 22.38 34.77 -23.16
CA ASP A 472 22.02 34.85 -21.73
C ASP A 472 21.58 33.46 -21.16
N MET A 473 21.91 33.14 -19.91
CA MET A 473 21.68 31.81 -19.29
C MET A 473 20.21 31.41 -19.28
N VAL A 474 19.32 32.36 -18.91
CA VAL A 474 17.87 32.12 -18.86
C VAL A 474 17.35 31.88 -20.27
N SER A 475 17.77 32.71 -21.22
CA SER A 475 17.42 32.57 -22.64
C SER A 475 17.93 31.25 -23.24
N GLY A 476 19.15 30.82 -22.90
CA GLY A 476 19.76 29.59 -23.38
C GLY A 476 19.08 28.33 -22.83
N ILE A 477 18.67 28.34 -21.56
CA ILE A 477 17.90 27.25 -20.95
C ILE A 477 16.46 27.24 -21.50
N MET A 478 15.82 28.41 -21.65
CA MET A 478 14.48 28.52 -22.25
C MET A 478 14.44 27.94 -23.66
N LEU A 479 15.45 28.19 -24.50
CA LEU A 479 15.55 27.56 -25.83
C LEU A 479 15.74 26.04 -25.74
N THR A 480 16.45 25.51 -24.73
CA THR A 480 16.56 24.05 -24.49
C THR A 480 15.21 23.47 -24.05
N VAL A 481 14.45 24.21 -23.22
CA VAL A 481 13.09 23.83 -22.82
C VAL A 481 12.14 23.84 -24.03
N GLU A 482 12.21 24.84 -24.90
CA GLU A 482 11.41 24.89 -26.13
C GLU A 482 11.74 23.73 -27.08
N LYS A 483 13.03 23.42 -27.26
CA LYS A 483 13.50 22.25 -28.01
C LYS A 483 12.94 20.96 -27.40
N LEU A 484 13.06 20.78 -26.09
CA LEU A 484 12.51 19.61 -25.37
C LEU A 484 10.98 19.51 -25.58
N ILE A 485 10.24 20.61 -25.45
CA ILE A 485 8.79 20.62 -25.67
C ILE A 485 8.45 20.22 -27.11
N LYS A 486 9.21 20.71 -28.10
CA LYS A 486 9.03 20.34 -29.51
C LYS A 486 9.33 18.86 -29.75
N ASP A 487 10.43 18.36 -29.20
CA ASP A 487 10.85 16.97 -29.34
C ASP A 487 9.83 16.03 -28.69
N LEU A 488 9.32 16.35 -27.49
CA LEU A 488 8.28 15.58 -26.80
C LEU A 488 6.91 15.65 -27.49
N LYS A 489 6.57 16.77 -28.15
CA LYS A 489 5.30 16.91 -28.91
C LYS A 489 5.33 16.21 -30.27
N SER A 490 6.52 16.09 -30.87
CA SER A 490 6.70 15.53 -32.21
C SER A 490 6.73 14.00 -32.26
N LYS A 491 6.81 13.34 -31.10
CA LYS A 491 6.97 11.89 -30.98
C LYS A 491 5.74 11.26 -30.31
N GLU A 492 5.49 9.99 -30.62
CA GLU A 492 4.41 9.23 -30.00
C GLU A 492 4.61 9.15 -28.49
N PHE A 493 3.52 9.34 -27.74
CA PHE A 493 3.57 9.30 -26.28
C PHE A 493 3.81 7.85 -25.82
N PRO A 494 4.73 7.60 -24.88
CA PRO A 494 5.04 6.25 -24.41
C PRO A 494 3.81 5.56 -23.83
N GLU A 495 3.73 4.24 -23.99
CA GLU A 495 2.73 3.43 -23.32
C GLU A 495 3.40 2.66 -22.20
N ALA A 496 2.80 2.69 -21.02
CA ALA A 496 3.26 1.91 -19.88
C ALA A 496 2.10 1.42 -19.05
N ARG A 497 2.24 0.20 -18.53
CA ARG A 497 1.33 -0.42 -17.57
C ARG A 497 2.14 -0.99 -16.41
N ALA A 498 1.62 -0.87 -15.20
CA ALA A 498 2.19 -1.44 -14.00
C ALA A 498 1.10 -2.19 -13.24
N TYR A 499 1.37 -3.41 -12.78
CA TYR A 499 0.45 -4.19 -11.95
C TYR A 499 1.10 -4.57 -10.62
N LEU A 500 0.28 -4.76 -9.59
CA LEU A 500 0.72 -5.19 -8.26
C LEU A 500 -0.09 -6.40 -7.80
N HIS A 501 0.62 -7.45 -7.39
CA HIS A 501 0.06 -8.56 -6.64
C HIS A 501 0.53 -8.50 -5.19
N ILE A 502 -0.36 -8.83 -4.26
CA ILE A 502 -0.07 -9.00 -2.83
C ILE A 502 -0.65 -10.34 -2.39
N LEU A 503 0.13 -11.17 -1.70
CA LEU A 503 -0.32 -12.51 -1.25
C LEU A 503 -0.85 -13.38 -2.41
N GLY A 504 -0.26 -13.22 -3.60
CA GLY A 504 -0.69 -13.89 -4.83
C GLY A 504 -1.96 -13.32 -5.47
N GLU A 505 -2.58 -12.28 -4.90
CA GLU A 505 -3.79 -11.62 -5.42
C GLU A 505 -3.44 -10.34 -6.20
N GLU A 506 -3.92 -10.20 -7.44
CA GLU A 506 -3.75 -8.96 -8.18
C GLU A 506 -4.72 -7.89 -7.72
N LEU A 507 -4.19 -6.77 -7.25
CA LEU A 507 -5.01 -5.65 -6.78
C LEU A 507 -5.48 -4.75 -7.93
N GLY A 508 -4.73 -4.73 -9.02
CA GLY A 508 -5.06 -3.92 -10.18
C GLY A 508 -3.82 -3.59 -11.01
N PHE A 509 -4.06 -2.89 -12.11
CA PHE A 509 -3.02 -2.24 -12.89
C PHE A 509 -3.29 -0.75 -13.03
N VAL A 510 -2.22 0.02 -13.25
CA VAL A 510 -2.24 1.44 -13.61
C VAL A 510 -1.54 1.60 -14.96
N SER A 511 -2.03 2.51 -15.79
CA SER A 511 -1.41 2.87 -17.06
C SER A 511 -0.95 4.32 -17.06
N LEU A 512 0.01 4.65 -17.93
CA LEU A 512 0.48 6.03 -18.08
C LEU A 512 -0.65 6.98 -18.54
N ARG A 513 -1.63 6.47 -19.29
CA ARG A 513 -2.84 7.22 -19.69
C ARG A 513 -3.71 7.57 -18.48
N ASP A 514 -3.82 6.67 -17.49
CA ASP A 514 -4.56 6.95 -16.25
C ASP A 514 -3.90 8.09 -15.47
N LEU A 515 -2.56 8.12 -15.41
CA LEU A 515 -1.80 9.21 -14.78
C LEU A 515 -1.95 10.54 -15.51
N GLN A 516 -2.02 10.53 -16.85
CA GLN A 516 -2.34 11.73 -17.63
C GLN A 516 -3.77 12.23 -17.33
N LEU A 517 -4.75 11.33 -17.25
CA LEU A 517 -6.12 11.69 -16.91
C LEU A 517 -6.19 12.27 -15.50
N LEU A 518 -5.55 11.64 -14.51
CA LEU A 518 -5.43 12.15 -13.14
C LEU A 518 -4.76 13.54 -13.13
N GLY A 519 -3.65 13.70 -13.84
CA GLY A 519 -2.98 15.00 -13.97
C GLY A 519 -3.91 16.06 -14.57
N ARG A 520 -4.65 15.73 -15.64
CA ARG A 520 -5.66 16.61 -16.25
C ARG A 520 -6.82 16.88 -15.30
N LEU A 521 -7.30 15.91 -14.53
CA LEU A 521 -8.38 16.08 -13.56
C LEU A 521 -7.93 16.92 -12.36
N LEU A 522 -6.69 16.82 -11.91
CA LEU A 522 -6.13 17.68 -10.87
C LEU A 522 -5.96 19.12 -11.36
N LEU A 523 -5.46 19.31 -12.58
CA LEU A 523 -5.29 20.62 -13.20
C LEU A 523 -6.62 21.27 -13.59
N ASN A 524 -7.55 20.49 -14.17
CA ASN A 524 -8.87 20.95 -14.58
C ASN A 524 -9.88 20.93 -13.44
N GLY A 525 -9.66 20.18 -12.36
CA GLY A 525 -10.51 20.16 -11.16
C GLY A 525 -10.60 21.53 -10.49
N ALA A 526 -9.60 22.41 -10.72
CA ALA A 526 -9.67 23.83 -10.40
C ALA A 526 -10.76 24.59 -11.19
N ARG A 527 -11.27 24.05 -12.29
CA ARG A 527 -12.31 24.65 -13.18
C ARG A 527 -13.60 23.82 -13.29
N THR A 528 -13.54 22.49 -13.29
CA THR A 528 -14.66 21.60 -13.61
C THR A 528 -15.53 21.23 -12.41
N LEU A 529 -14.98 21.27 -11.20
CA LEU A 529 -15.73 20.99 -9.98
C LEU A 529 -16.37 22.29 -9.44
N GLN A 530 -17.12 23.06 -10.23
CA GLN A 530 -17.49 24.46 -9.94
C GLN A 530 -17.95 24.80 -8.49
N GLY A 531 -18.46 23.84 -7.69
CA GLY A 531 -18.72 24.03 -6.26
C GLY A 531 -17.54 23.82 -5.29
N ILE A 532 -16.54 22.98 -5.61
CA ILE A 532 -15.43 22.64 -4.71
C ILE A 532 -14.34 23.74 -4.68
N PRO A 533 -13.86 24.33 -5.78
CA PRO A 533 -12.98 25.49 -5.75
C PRO A 533 -13.64 26.75 -5.16
N GLN A 534 -14.97 26.87 -5.23
CA GLN A 534 -15.71 27.94 -4.54
C GLN A 534 -15.84 27.65 -3.05
N MET A 535 -16.18 26.42 -2.62
CA MET A 535 -16.15 26.03 -1.20
C MET A 535 -14.75 26.09 -0.60
N ILE A 536 -13.73 25.62 -1.31
CA ILE A 536 -12.33 25.74 -0.95
C ILE A 536 -11.96 27.22 -0.96
N GLY A 537 -12.29 27.99 -1.99
CA GLY A 537 -12.04 29.44 -2.03
C GLY A 537 -12.71 30.24 -0.90
N GLU A 538 -13.92 29.87 -0.50
CA GLU A 538 -14.64 30.44 0.64
C GLU A 538 -14.11 29.96 2.00
N ALA A 539 -13.73 28.69 2.12
CA ALA A 539 -13.07 28.11 3.29
C ALA A 539 -11.66 28.70 3.49
N LEU A 540 -10.95 28.96 2.38
CA LEU A 540 -9.64 29.64 2.33
C LEU A 540 -9.78 31.14 2.65
N LYS A 541 -10.87 31.80 2.22
CA LYS A 541 -11.20 33.20 2.58
C LYS A 541 -11.67 33.35 4.03
N LYS A 542 -12.37 32.34 4.59
CA LYS A 542 -12.88 32.34 5.98
C LYS A 542 -11.85 31.85 7.00
N GLY A 543 -10.75 31.23 6.57
CA GLY A 543 -9.75 30.65 7.47
C GLY A 543 -10.20 29.32 8.06
N SER A 544 -10.39 28.30 7.23
CA SER A 544 -10.82 26.97 7.68
C SER A 544 -9.64 26.15 8.20
N LYS A 545 -9.76 25.65 9.43
CA LYS A 545 -8.94 24.58 10.00
C LYS A 545 -9.72 23.28 9.84
N ASN A 546 -9.21 22.34 9.06
CA ASN A 546 -9.84 21.04 8.86
C ASN A 546 -8.90 19.91 9.26
N ASP A 547 -9.45 18.96 10.00
CA ASP A 547 -8.81 17.70 10.35
C ASP A 547 -9.16 16.66 9.30
N LEU A 548 -8.15 16.11 8.63
CA LEU A 548 -8.31 14.98 7.74
C LEU A 548 -7.74 13.74 8.42
N PHE A 549 -8.59 12.78 8.78
CA PHE A 549 -8.17 11.49 9.34
C PHE A 549 -8.74 10.34 8.51
N LEU A 550 -7.87 9.38 8.21
CA LEU A 550 -8.23 8.08 7.67
C LEU A 550 -8.12 7.06 8.80
N HIS A 551 -9.05 6.11 8.89
CA HIS A 551 -9.01 5.02 9.86
C HIS A 551 -9.07 3.70 9.09
N TYR A 552 -8.12 2.81 9.36
CA TYR A 552 -8.00 1.53 8.68
C TYR A 552 -7.73 0.39 9.66
N ILE A 553 -8.59 -0.61 9.67
CA ILE A 553 -8.43 -1.87 10.40
C ILE A 553 -7.59 -2.79 9.52
N PHE A 554 -6.29 -2.83 9.77
CA PHE A 554 -5.35 -3.63 8.98
C PHE A 554 -5.27 -5.08 9.45
N MET A 555 -5.80 -5.38 10.63
CA MET A 555 -5.81 -6.71 11.22
C MET A 555 -7.10 -6.90 12.02
N ASP A 556 -7.83 -7.99 11.79
CA ASP A 556 -9.01 -8.33 12.57
C ASP A 556 -9.18 -9.84 12.61
N ASN A 557 -8.60 -10.46 13.64
CA ASN A 557 -8.56 -11.90 13.78
C ASN A 557 -9.41 -12.32 14.97
N ALA A 558 -10.27 -13.31 14.79
CA ALA A 558 -11.03 -13.92 15.86
C ALA A 558 -11.04 -15.44 15.70
N PHE A 559 -10.91 -16.16 16.81
CA PHE A 559 -11.09 -17.60 16.85
C PHE A 559 -11.78 -18.02 18.15
N GLU A 560 -12.41 -19.18 18.08
CA GLU A 560 -13.21 -19.73 19.16
C GLU A 560 -12.76 -21.16 19.43
N LEU A 561 -12.62 -21.50 20.72
CA LEU A 561 -12.23 -22.83 21.15
C LEU A 561 -13.18 -23.31 22.26
N PRO A 562 -13.57 -24.59 22.27
CA PRO A 562 -14.27 -25.16 23.42
C PRO A 562 -13.31 -25.31 24.60
N THR A 563 -13.77 -24.90 25.78
CA THR A 563 -13.12 -25.26 27.04
C THR A 563 -13.48 -26.70 27.42
N GLY A 564 -12.80 -27.27 28.43
CA GLY A 564 -13.14 -28.60 28.95
C GLY A 564 -14.56 -28.72 29.50
N LEU A 565 -15.21 -27.61 29.83
CA LEU A 565 -16.62 -27.54 30.26
C LEU A 565 -17.60 -27.37 29.08
N GLY A 566 -17.12 -27.27 27.84
CA GLY A 566 -17.93 -26.92 26.68
C GLY A 566 -18.27 -25.42 26.56
N LEU A 567 -17.79 -24.58 27.49
CA LEU A 567 -17.94 -23.11 27.38
C LEU A 567 -17.07 -22.57 26.25
N GLN A 568 -17.54 -21.53 25.58
CA GLN A 568 -16.86 -20.89 24.46
C GLN A 568 -15.72 -19.99 24.97
N LEU A 569 -14.47 -20.35 24.66
CA LEU A 569 -13.33 -19.46 24.80
C LEU A 569 -13.18 -18.66 23.50
N GLN A 570 -13.41 -17.36 23.59
CA GLN A 570 -13.26 -16.44 22.48
C GLN A 570 -11.94 -15.67 22.61
N MET A 571 -11.16 -15.64 21.55
CA MET A 571 -9.96 -14.82 21.42
C MET A 571 -10.08 -13.95 20.17
N SER A 572 -9.87 -12.65 20.32
CA SER A 572 -9.84 -11.72 19.21
C SER A 572 -8.66 -10.75 19.31
N SER A 573 -8.14 -10.31 18.17
CA SER A 573 -7.09 -9.30 18.08
C SER A 573 -7.36 -8.40 16.87
N THR A 574 -7.55 -7.12 17.14
CA THR A 574 -7.88 -6.10 16.13
C THR A 574 -6.78 -5.03 16.13
N GLY A 575 -6.21 -4.76 14.97
CA GLY A 575 -5.21 -3.71 14.74
C GLY A 575 -5.79 -2.59 13.88
N VAL A 576 -5.73 -1.35 14.37
CA VAL A 576 -6.26 -0.15 13.70
C VAL A 576 -5.17 0.89 13.56
N ILE A 577 -5.02 1.48 12.37
CA ILE A 577 -4.15 2.62 12.11
C ILE A 577 -4.99 3.83 11.70
N ALA A 578 -4.69 4.99 12.28
CA ALA A 578 -5.40 6.24 12.06
C ALA A 578 -4.42 7.39 11.77
N PRO A 579 -3.89 7.50 10.54
CA PRO A 579 -3.10 8.66 10.15
C PRO A 579 -4.03 9.86 9.91
N GLY A 580 -3.53 11.05 10.20
CA GLY A 580 -4.22 12.28 9.85
C GLY A 580 -3.36 13.52 9.87
N ILE A 581 -3.95 14.60 9.39
CA ILE A 581 -3.31 15.91 9.28
C ILE A 581 -4.31 16.99 9.67
N HIS A 582 -3.90 17.85 10.60
CA HIS A 582 -4.56 19.11 10.86
C HIS A 582 -4.00 20.14 9.88
N ALA A 583 -4.83 20.60 8.95
CA ALA A 583 -4.43 21.61 7.95
C ALA A 583 -5.27 22.89 8.11
N GLY A 584 -4.61 24.05 8.07
CA GLY A 584 -5.27 25.34 8.12
C GLY A 584 -4.67 26.30 7.09
N VAL A 585 -5.52 27.08 6.42
CA VAL A 585 -5.06 28.12 5.50
C VAL A 585 -5.67 29.47 5.86
N LYS A 586 -4.84 30.51 5.90
CA LYS A 586 -5.27 31.89 6.12
C LYS A 586 -4.75 32.76 4.97
N LEU A 587 -5.65 33.37 4.21
CA LEU A 587 -5.32 34.29 3.13
C LEU A 587 -5.59 35.75 3.55
N GLU A 588 -4.53 36.55 3.72
CA GLU A 588 -4.65 38.00 3.93
C GLU A 588 -4.52 38.72 2.58
N VAL A 589 -5.66 38.94 1.92
CA VAL A 589 -5.75 39.55 0.57
C VAL A 589 -5.12 40.95 0.54
N ALA A 590 -5.24 41.72 1.62
CA ALA A 590 -4.68 43.08 1.72
C ALA A 590 -3.14 43.13 1.74
N LYS A 591 -2.46 42.05 2.14
CA LYS A 591 -0.99 41.96 2.19
C LYS A 591 -0.40 40.99 1.17
N THR A 592 -1.23 40.42 0.29
CA THR A 592 -0.83 39.31 -0.62
C THR A 592 -0.08 38.20 0.12
N GLN A 593 -0.49 37.88 1.35
CA GLN A 593 0.14 36.87 2.20
C GLN A 593 -0.80 35.67 2.33
N ALA A 594 -0.28 34.49 2.06
CA ALA A 594 -0.94 33.22 2.35
C ALA A 594 -0.17 32.51 3.46
N GLU A 595 -0.84 32.10 4.54
CA GLU A 595 -0.27 31.26 5.60
C GLU A 595 -0.88 29.86 5.53
N LEU A 596 -0.05 28.83 5.38
CA LEU A 596 -0.43 27.43 5.46
C LEU A 596 0.11 26.82 6.76
N VAL A 597 -0.74 26.15 7.54
CA VAL A 597 -0.40 25.39 8.75
C VAL A 597 -0.68 23.91 8.52
N ALA A 598 0.27 23.04 8.87
CA ALA A 598 0.13 21.58 8.80
C ALA A 598 0.68 20.90 10.06
N LYS A 599 -0.10 20.01 10.69
CA LYS A 599 0.33 19.12 11.79
C LYS A 599 -0.07 17.67 11.50
N PRO A 600 0.84 16.82 11.00
CA PRO A 600 0.57 15.40 10.83
C PRO A 600 0.62 14.63 12.16
N SER A 601 -0.21 13.59 12.26
CA SER A 601 -0.27 12.65 13.38
C SER A 601 -0.65 11.25 12.91
N VAL A 602 -0.28 10.23 13.67
CA VAL A 602 -0.68 8.84 13.44
C VAL A 602 -0.88 8.13 14.77
N SER A 603 -1.99 7.40 14.88
CA SER A 603 -2.26 6.49 16.01
C SER A 603 -2.42 5.07 15.49
N VAL A 604 -1.78 4.11 16.16
CA VAL A 604 -1.91 2.68 15.90
C VAL A 604 -2.39 2.02 17.19
N GLU A 605 -3.50 1.29 17.14
CA GLU A 605 -4.08 0.59 18.28
C GLU A 605 -4.16 -0.91 18.00
N PHE A 606 -3.70 -1.73 18.93
CA PHE A 606 -3.97 -3.15 18.98
C PHE A 606 -4.88 -3.46 20.16
N VAL A 607 -6.08 -3.96 19.90
CA VAL A 607 -7.03 -4.42 20.90
C VAL A 607 -7.05 -5.94 20.88
N THR A 608 -6.53 -6.57 21.92
CA THR A 608 -6.53 -8.04 22.07
C THR A 608 -7.44 -8.42 23.23
N HIS A 609 -8.40 -9.29 22.99
CA HIS A 609 -9.42 -9.68 23.95
C HIS A 609 -9.51 -11.20 24.05
N MET A 610 -9.48 -11.73 25.26
CA MET A 610 -9.64 -13.15 25.56
C MET A 610 -10.73 -13.30 26.62
N SER A 611 -11.83 -14.00 26.31
CA SER A 611 -12.93 -14.18 27.25
C SER A 611 -13.54 -15.56 27.17
N VAL A 612 -14.02 -16.05 28.31
CA VAL A 612 -14.95 -17.19 28.37
C VAL A 612 -16.37 -16.62 28.35
N VAL A 613 -17.18 -17.10 27.42
CA VAL A 613 -18.56 -16.66 27.20
C VAL A 613 -19.51 -17.81 27.57
N ILE A 614 -20.49 -17.48 28.41
CA ILE A 614 -21.69 -18.27 28.67
C ILE A 614 -22.81 -17.55 27.90
N PRO A 615 -23.29 -18.12 26.77
CA PRO A 615 -24.29 -17.49 25.92
C PRO A 615 -25.49 -16.99 26.74
N ASP A 616 -25.96 -15.78 26.45
CA ASP A 616 -27.11 -15.11 27.09
C ASP A 616 -27.01 -14.80 28.61
N PHE A 617 -26.02 -15.34 29.32
CA PHE A 617 -25.90 -15.19 30.78
C PHE A 617 -24.72 -14.34 31.23
N ALA A 618 -23.49 -14.69 30.81
CA ALA A 618 -22.30 -14.06 31.36
C ALA A 618 -21.09 -14.11 30.43
N ARG A 619 -20.25 -13.08 30.51
CA ARG A 619 -18.90 -13.09 29.92
C ARG A 619 -17.89 -12.66 30.97
N SER A 620 -16.72 -13.29 30.94
CA SER A 620 -15.58 -12.90 31.78
C SER A 620 -14.30 -13.03 30.97
N GLY A 621 -13.50 -11.97 30.93
CA GLY A 621 -12.30 -11.94 30.11
C GLY A 621 -11.32 -10.84 30.47
N VAL A 622 -10.24 -10.80 29.71
CA VAL A 622 -9.19 -9.79 29.80
C VAL A 622 -9.03 -9.14 28.43
N GLN A 623 -8.93 -7.83 28.41
CA GLN A 623 -8.63 -7.03 27.24
C GLN A 623 -7.30 -6.31 27.44
N MET A 624 -6.47 -6.29 26.41
CA MET A 624 -5.18 -5.63 26.35
C MET A 624 -5.18 -4.64 25.18
N ASN A 625 -4.93 -3.37 25.49
CA ASN A 625 -4.90 -2.29 24.51
C ASN A 625 -3.47 -1.75 24.40
N THR A 626 -2.82 -2.02 23.28
CA THR A 626 -1.50 -1.48 22.93
C THR A 626 -1.65 -0.34 21.95
N ASN A 627 -1.32 0.88 22.38
CA ASN A 627 -1.35 2.09 21.57
C ASN A 627 0.09 2.52 21.21
N PHE A 628 0.31 2.84 19.94
CA PHE A 628 1.45 3.61 19.48
C PHE A 628 0.96 4.91 18.85
N PHE A 629 1.49 6.03 19.30
CA PHE A 629 1.06 7.34 18.86
C PHE A 629 2.27 8.21 18.50
N HIS A 630 2.17 8.89 17.37
CA HIS A 630 3.12 9.91 16.94
C HIS A 630 2.35 11.15 16.52
N GLU A 631 2.79 12.31 17.00
CA GLU A 631 2.33 13.60 16.51
C GLU A 631 3.53 14.51 16.39
N THR A 632 3.70 15.13 15.22
CA THR A 632 4.87 15.99 15.02
C THR A 632 4.84 17.20 15.91
N GLY A 633 3.64 17.67 16.33
CA GLY A 633 3.40 18.81 17.22
C GLY A 633 3.97 20.16 16.75
N LEU A 634 4.72 20.16 15.65
CA LEU A 634 5.37 21.31 15.03
C LEU A 634 4.40 21.93 14.02
N GLU A 635 4.15 23.22 14.18
CA GLU A 635 3.47 24.02 13.17
C GLU A 635 4.50 24.48 12.14
N ALA A 636 4.30 24.16 10.87
CA ALA A 636 5.01 24.83 9.79
C ALA A 636 4.09 25.92 9.21
N ARG A 637 4.56 27.16 9.16
CA ARG A 637 3.89 28.30 8.53
C ARG A 637 4.62 28.65 7.24
N LEU A 638 4.00 28.40 6.10
CA LEU A 638 4.53 28.85 4.82
C LEU A 638 3.90 30.20 4.46
N SER A 639 4.72 31.22 4.22
CA SER A 639 4.30 32.55 3.77
C SER A 639 4.92 32.90 2.43
N LEU A 640 4.08 33.32 1.48
CA LEU A 640 4.49 33.80 0.16
C LEU A 640 4.15 35.30 0.07
N MET A 641 5.16 36.14 -0.03
CA MET A 641 5.05 37.55 -0.41
C MET A 641 5.68 37.70 -1.80
N ALA A 642 5.26 38.68 -2.61
CA ALA A 642 5.51 38.76 -4.06
C ALA A 642 6.88 38.27 -4.58
N ARG A 643 7.99 38.49 -3.85
CA ARG A 643 9.34 38.01 -4.19
C ARG A 643 10.10 37.35 -3.02
N GLN A 644 9.39 36.99 -1.95
CA GLN A 644 9.95 36.36 -0.77
C GLN A 644 9.10 35.15 -0.36
N LEU A 645 9.72 33.98 -0.36
CA LEU A 645 9.16 32.77 0.24
C LEU A 645 9.76 32.63 1.64
N LYS A 646 8.94 32.67 2.69
CA LYS A 646 9.38 32.49 4.09
C LYS A 646 8.65 31.31 4.73
N LEU A 647 9.41 30.28 5.10
CA LEU A 647 9.01 29.18 5.98
C LEU A 647 9.30 29.60 7.43
N SER A 648 8.34 29.47 8.33
CA SER A 648 8.48 29.76 9.75
C SER A 648 7.92 28.62 10.58
N ILE A 649 8.71 28.10 11.52
CA ILE A 649 8.36 27.01 12.42
C ILE A 649 8.45 27.60 13.84
N PRO A 650 7.33 28.01 14.47
CA PRO A 650 7.35 28.41 15.88
C PRO A 650 7.88 27.29 16.75
N ALA A 651 8.72 27.65 17.72
CA ALA A 651 9.15 26.72 18.74
C ALA A 651 7.94 26.28 19.59
N PRO A 652 7.86 25.01 19.99
CA PRO A 652 6.78 24.54 20.84
C PRO A 652 6.77 25.24 22.20
N ASN A 653 5.58 25.55 22.71
CA ASN A 653 5.42 26.12 24.06
C ASN A 653 5.28 25.03 25.15
N ARG A 654 5.10 23.77 24.75
CA ARG A 654 4.94 22.61 25.62
C ARG A 654 5.72 21.42 25.07
N PRO A 655 6.08 20.43 25.90
CA PRO A 655 6.64 19.17 25.41
C PRO A 655 5.78 18.57 24.30
N ILE A 656 6.39 18.31 23.14
CA ILE A 656 5.75 17.58 22.04
C ILE A 656 6.03 16.09 22.23
N LYS A 657 5.00 15.26 22.19
CA LYS A 657 5.15 13.80 22.18
C LYS A 657 5.44 13.31 20.77
N LEU A 658 6.73 13.22 20.43
CA LEU A 658 7.17 12.68 19.15
C LEU A 658 6.81 11.21 19.02
N PHE A 659 6.87 10.41 20.09
CA PHE A 659 6.38 9.04 20.03
C PHE A 659 5.92 8.61 21.42
N SER A 660 4.81 7.89 21.49
CA SER A 660 4.34 7.26 22.71
C SER A 660 3.92 5.84 22.40
N GLY A 661 4.49 4.88 23.12
CA GLY A 661 3.98 3.51 23.18
C GLY A 661 3.35 3.30 24.54
N SER A 662 2.12 2.78 24.61
CA SER A 662 1.49 2.41 25.87
C SER A 662 0.74 1.10 25.75
N ASN A 663 0.74 0.32 26.82
CA ASN A 663 -0.08 -0.88 26.93
C ASN A 663 -0.92 -0.77 28.21
N THR A 664 -2.21 -1.10 28.12
CA THR A 664 -3.13 -1.12 29.27
C THR A 664 -3.94 -2.41 29.32
N LEU A 665 -4.15 -2.93 30.53
CA LEU A 665 -4.97 -4.12 30.77
C LEU A 665 -6.33 -3.78 31.40
N HIS A 666 -7.37 -4.43 30.92
CA HIS A 666 -8.74 -4.28 31.40
C HIS A 666 -9.36 -5.65 31.69
N LEU A 667 -10.12 -5.73 32.77
CA LEU A 667 -10.99 -6.85 33.07
C LEU A 667 -12.36 -6.59 32.44
N VAL A 668 -12.83 -7.51 31.62
CA VAL A 668 -14.11 -7.42 30.91
C VAL A 668 -15.10 -8.37 31.55
N SER A 669 -16.25 -7.84 31.96
CA SER A 669 -17.40 -8.59 32.44
C SER A 669 -18.63 -8.28 31.59
N THR A 670 -19.77 -8.92 31.86
CA THR A 670 -21.03 -8.68 31.12
C THR A 670 -21.50 -7.23 31.18
N THR A 671 -21.30 -6.54 32.30
CA THR A 671 -21.87 -5.21 32.53
C THR A 671 -20.84 -4.09 32.54
N LYS A 672 -19.56 -4.41 32.74
CA LYS A 672 -18.50 -3.41 32.90
C LYS A 672 -17.14 -3.89 32.39
N THR A 673 -16.36 -2.91 31.95
CA THR A 673 -14.94 -3.04 31.65
C THR A 673 -14.17 -2.16 32.63
N GLU A 674 -13.27 -2.76 33.41
CA GLU A 674 -12.51 -2.06 34.47
C GLU A 674 -11.00 -2.17 34.22
N ALA A 675 -10.28 -1.06 34.33
CA ALA A 675 -8.83 -1.06 34.17
C ALA A 675 -8.13 -1.75 35.35
N ILE A 676 -7.21 -2.66 35.05
CA ILE A 676 -6.41 -3.37 36.05
C ILE A 676 -5.29 -2.46 36.53
N SER A 677 -5.58 -1.66 37.56
CA SER A 677 -4.61 -0.72 38.13
C SER A 677 -3.65 -1.45 39.09
N SER A 678 -2.34 -1.35 38.88
CA SER A 678 -1.36 -1.83 39.88
C SER A 678 -1.05 -0.75 40.94
N PRO A 679 -0.72 -1.11 42.18
CA PRO A 679 -0.30 -0.17 43.21
C PRO A 679 0.98 0.61 42.80
N PRO A 680 1.08 1.91 43.12
CA PRO A 680 2.20 2.76 42.69
C PRO A 680 3.58 2.33 43.24
N GLU A 681 3.63 1.57 44.34
CA GLU A 681 4.88 1.14 44.99
C GLU A 681 5.75 0.21 44.13
N ASN A 682 5.20 -0.45 43.12
CA ASN A 682 5.92 -1.39 42.24
C ASN A 682 6.32 -0.78 40.87
N ARG A 683 6.22 0.53 40.72
CA ARG A 683 6.49 1.22 39.44
C ARG A 683 7.96 1.57 39.30
N LYS A 684 8.66 0.96 38.34
CA LYS A 684 10.02 1.37 37.93
C LYS A 684 9.90 2.37 36.79
N SER A 685 10.49 3.56 36.95
CA SER A 685 10.52 4.59 35.91
C SER A 685 11.94 5.09 35.66
N TRP A 686 12.28 5.38 34.41
CA TRP A 686 13.50 6.08 34.03
C TRP A 686 13.19 7.19 33.04
N SER A 687 14.03 8.22 33.02
CA SER A 687 13.95 9.31 32.05
C SER A 687 15.34 9.88 31.77
N MET A 688 15.64 10.19 30.51
CA MET A 688 16.90 10.74 30.04
C MET A 688 16.62 11.85 29.03
N CYS A 689 17.24 13.02 29.21
CA CYS A 689 17.13 14.14 28.27
C CYS A 689 18.51 14.53 27.74
N LYS A 690 18.61 14.82 26.44
CA LYS A 690 19.81 15.34 25.77
C LYS A 690 19.45 16.56 24.92
N PRO A 691 20.31 17.59 24.83
CA PRO A 691 20.14 18.68 23.87
C PRO A 691 20.07 18.12 22.44
N PHE A 692 19.14 18.60 21.61
CA PHE A 692 18.98 18.15 20.22
C PHE A 692 19.29 19.26 19.22
N PHE A 693 18.66 20.41 19.37
CA PHE A 693 18.87 21.61 18.56
C PHE A 693 18.77 22.84 19.45
N THR A 694 19.30 23.98 19.02
CA THR A 694 19.22 25.22 19.81
C THR A 694 17.77 25.54 20.19
N GLY A 695 17.46 25.68 21.48
CA GLY A 695 16.08 25.88 21.94
C GLY A 695 15.29 24.60 22.26
N LEU A 696 15.83 23.40 21.98
CA LEU A 696 15.11 22.12 22.05
C LEU A 696 15.94 20.96 22.63
N SER A 697 15.35 20.22 23.56
CA SER A 697 15.91 19.00 24.15
C SER A 697 15.07 17.78 23.80
N TYR A 698 15.74 16.67 23.50
CA TYR A 698 15.13 15.36 23.25
C TYR A 698 15.12 14.54 24.55
N CYS A 699 13.94 14.10 24.98
CA CYS A 699 13.73 13.39 26.24
C CYS A 699 13.06 12.02 25.99
N MET A 700 13.69 10.94 26.45
CA MET A 700 13.11 9.61 26.48
C MET A 700 12.77 9.22 27.91
N GLY A 701 11.62 8.59 28.12
CA GLY A 701 11.26 8.01 29.40
C GLY A 701 10.42 6.76 29.25
N ALA A 702 10.50 5.88 30.23
CA ALA A 702 9.59 4.74 30.31
C ALA A 702 9.22 4.45 31.76
N TYR A 703 8.03 3.89 31.96
CA TYR A 703 7.67 3.23 33.21
C TYR A 703 7.02 1.87 32.97
N SER A 704 7.23 0.96 33.91
CA SER A 704 6.61 -0.35 33.94
C SER A 704 6.23 -0.72 35.37
N ASN A 705 5.04 -1.31 35.54
CA ASN A 705 4.65 -1.91 36.81
C ASN A 705 5.28 -3.30 36.93
N ALA A 706 6.18 -3.47 37.89
CA ALA A 706 6.92 -4.70 38.11
C ALA A 706 6.45 -5.39 39.40
N SER A 707 5.58 -6.40 39.30
CA SER A 707 5.58 -7.50 40.28
C SER A 707 6.68 -8.51 39.91
N SER A 708 7.35 -9.04 40.93
CA SER A 708 8.68 -9.66 40.91
C SER A 708 8.73 -11.14 40.51
N THR A 709 8.04 -11.56 39.44
CA THR A 709 8.10 -12.97 39.00
C THR A 709 8.15 -13.13 37.46
N GLY A 710 9.25 -13.71 36.94
CA GLY A 710 9.34 -14.31 35.59
C GLY A 710 10.34 -13.68 34.58
N THR A 711 11.22 -14.51 34.00
CA THR A 711 12.36 -14.17 33.11
C THR A 711 12.11 -14.33 31.60
N SER A 712 10.86 -14.25 31.11
CA SER A 712 10.58 -14.33 29.65
C SER A 712 10.48 -12.96 28.96
N SER A 713 10.97 -12.87 27.71
CA SER A 713 10.94 -11.67 26.86
C SER A 713 9.52 -11.20 26.49
N TYR A 714 8.52 -12.08 26.59
CA TYR A 714 7.11 -11.76 26.33
C TYR A 714 6.45 -10.90 27.41
N HIS A 715 7.06 -10.74 28.59
CA HIS A 715 6.44 -10.04 29.72
C HIS A 715 6.37 -8.51 29.57
N LEU A 716 7.14 -7.89 28.67
CA LEU A 716 7.11 -6.44 28.48
C LEU A 716 5.80 -5.97 27.82
N LEU A 717 5.22 -6.78 26.91
CA LEU A 717 3.96 -6.49 26.24
C LEU A 717 2.72 -6.94 27.03
N ALA A 718 2.90 -7.72 28.11
CA ALA A 718 1.80 -8.28 28.90
C ALA A 718 1.50 -7.48 30.19
N ARG A 719 2.00 -6.23 30.29
CA ARG A 719 1.92 -5.39 31.50
C ARG A 719 1.56 -3.96 31.15
N ASP A 720 1.01 -3.23 32.14
CA ASP A 720 0.87 -1.78 32.06
C ASP A 720 2.25 -1.13 31.91
N THR A 721 2.51 -0.63 30.72
CA THR A 721 3.78 -0.04 30.33
C THR A 721 3.53 1.21 29.52
N ARG A 722 4.44 2.17 29.65
CA ARG A 722 4.44 3.35 28.79
C ARG A 722 5.86 3.76 28.50
N PHE A 723 6.11 4.04 27.23
CA PHE A 723 7.31 4.62 26.70
C PHE A 723 6.93 5.96 26.06
N GLU A 724 7.68 7.00 26.34
CA GLU A 724 7.47 8.33 25.78
C GLU A 724 8.79 8.87 25.26
N LEU A 725 8.70 9.41 24.07
CA LEU A 725 9.72 10.19 23.45
C LEU A 725 9.17 11.59 23.18
N GLU A 726 9.78 12.59 23.80
CA GLU A 726 9.32 13.96 23.80
C GLU A 726 10.41 14.94 23.33
N LEU A 727 9.98 15.99 22.63
CA LEU A 727 10.78 17.17 22.36
C LEU A 727 10.35 18.27 23.33
N LYS A 728 11.25 18.67 24.24
CA LYS A 728 11.00 19.70 25.25
C LYS A 728 11.63 21.03 24.83
N PRO A 729 10.87 22.13 24.77
CA PRO A 729 11.43 23.45 24.55
C PRO A 729 12.26 23.88 25.76
N THR A 730 13.40 24.52 25.52
CA THR A 730 14.20 25.19 26.57
C THR A 730 13.70 26.60 26.88
N GLY A 731 12.87 27.16 25.98
CA GLY A 731 12.33 28.52 26.08
C GLY A 731 13.26 29.61 25.53
N GLU A 732 14.41 29.24 24.95
CA GLU A 732 15.42 30.17 24.43
C GLU A 732 15.09 30.71 23.03
N VAL A 733 14.39 29.92 22.21
CA VAL A 733 14.02 30.23 20.83
C VAL A 733 12.50 30.28 20.75
N GLU A 734 11.95 31.32 20.11
CA GLU A 734 10.50 31.46 19.87
C GLU A 734 10.11 30.97 18.47
N GLN A 735 10.98 31.15 17.47
CA GLN A 735 10.68 30.78 16.09
C GLN A 735 11.94 30.45 15.29
N TYR A 736 11.87 29.43 14.45
CA TYR A 736 12.87 29.15 13.42
C TYR A 736 12.32 29.64 12.07
N SER A 737 13.08 30.44 11.33
CA SER A 737 12.65 30.95 10.03
C SER A 737 13.70 30.69 8.94
N ALA A 738 13.22 30.33 7.75
CA ALA A 738 14.01 30.18 6.54
C ALA A 738 13.33 30.97 5.42
N SER A 739 14.06 31.86 4.76
CA SER A 739 13.52 32.71 3.69
C SER A 739 14.39 32.68 2.45
N ALA A 740 13.74 32.67 1.28
CA ALA A 740 14.35 32.84 -0.02
C ALA A 740 13.76 34.11 -0.67
N THR A 741 14.61 35.10 -0.94
CA THR A 741 14.22 36.39 -1.50
C THR A 741 14.89 36.59 -2.85
N TYR A 742 14.10 36.92 -3.86
CA TYR A 742 14.58 37.26 -5.20
C TYR A 742 14.50 38.77 -5.42
N GLU A 743 15.61 39.38 -5.78
CA GLU A 743 15.69 40.81 -6.10
C GLU A 743 16.41 41.02 -7.42
N LEU A 744 15.82 41.84 -8.29
CA LEU A 744 16.49 42.36 -9.48
C LEU A 744 17.09 43.71 -9.10
N GLN A 745 18.40 43.75 -8.86
CA GLN A 745 19.11 44.96 -8.46
C GLN A 745 19.74 45.65 -9.67
N ARG A 746 19.62 46.97 -9.75
CA ARG A 746 20.25 47.77 -10.81
C ARG A 746 21.59 48.27 -10.31
N GLU A 747 22.69 47.72 -10.83
CA GLU A 747 24.05 48.19 -10.56
C GLU A 747 24.58 48.88 -11.82
N GLY A 748 24.53 50.22 -11.85
CA GLY A 748 24.89 51.00 -13.04
C GLY A 748 23.84 50.87 -14.16
N GLU A 749 24.26 50.58 -15.39
CA GLU A 749 23.37 50.34 -16.54
C GLU A 749 22.85 48.90 -16.64
N ALA A 750 23.39 47.95 -15.86
CA ALA A 750 23.06 46.54 -15.94
C ALA A 750 22.10 46.08 -14.81
N PHE A 751 21.32 45.04 -15.09
CA PHE A 751 20.48 44.37 -14.10
C PHE A 751 21.20 43.12 -13.56
N VAL A 752 21.17 42.96 -12.24
CA VAL A 752 21.78 41.85 -11.52
C VAL A 752 20.68 41.05 -10.84
N ASP A 753 20.60 39.77 -11.16
CA ASP A 753 19.74 38.83 -10.43
C ASP A 753 20.41 38.49 -9.11
N VAL A 754 19.71 38.74 -8.00
CA VAL A 754 20.17 38.42 -6.65
C VAL A 754 19.18 37.47 -5.99
N LEU A 755 19.66 36.28 -5.63
CA LEU A 755 18.90 35.32 -4.83
C LEU A 755 19.53 35.22 -3.44
N LYS A 756 18.76 35.55 -2.41
CA LYS A 756 19.22 35.54 -1.01
C LYS A 756 18.47 34.49 -0.20
N PHE A 757 19.20 33.54 0.36
CA PHE A 757 18.71 32.57 1.34
C PHE A 757 19.13 33.03 2.73
N VAL A 758 18.20 33.04 3.69
CA VAL A 758 18.48 33.40 5.09
C VAL A 758 17.80 32.38 5.99
N THR A 759 18.56 31.73 6.87
CA THR A 759 18.04 30.91 7.96
C THR A 759 18.35 31.57 9.30
N HIS A 760 17.39 31.59 10.21
CA HIS A 760 17.48 32.31 11.47
C HIS A 760 16.70 31.61 12.59
N ALA A 761 17.25 31.61 13.80
CA ALA A 761 16.56 31.20 15.03
C ALA A 761 16.29 32.44 15.90
N GLU A 762 15.05 32.90 15.91
CA GLU A 762 14.55 34.12 16.59
C GLU A 762 14.37 33.83 18.09
N GLY A 763 15.12 34.50 18.95
CA GLY A 763 15.05 34.35 20.42
C GLY A 763 14.42 35.55 21.12
N LYS A 764 14.11 35.41 22.43
CA LYS A 764 13.50 36.49 23.26
C LYS A 764 14.38 37.72 23.48
N TYR A 765 15.69 37.63 23.21
CA TYR A 765 16.66 38.69 23.44
C TYR A 765 17.53 38.88 22.18
N PRO A 766 17.53 40.08 21.56
CA PRO A 766 18.27 40.33 20.31
C PRO A 766 19.80 40.22 20.44
N GLU A 767 20.34 40.24 21.66
CA GLU A 767 21.78 40.00 21.91
C GLU A 767 22.18 38.51 21.88
N LYS A 768 21.22 37.58 21.75
CA LYS A 768 21.44 36.13 21.66
C LYS A 768 20.76 35.51 20.43
N ASP A 769 20.82 36.20 19.28
CA ASP A 769 20.50 35.58 18.00
C ASP A 769 21.44 34.38 17.77
N SER A 770 20.92 33.19 18.01
CA SER A 770 21.75 32.01 18.30
C SER A 770 22.39 31.37 17.07
N SER A 771 21.93 31.74 15.87
CA SER A 771 22.60 31.45 14.59
C SER A 771 21.85 32.13 13.44
N THR A 772 22.57 32.86 12.59
CA THR A 772 22.06 33.41 11.33
C THR A 772 23.00 33.00 10.21
N SER A 773 22.50 32.28 9.22
CA SER A 773 23.26 31.91 8.02
C SER A 773 22.59 32.50 6.79
N ALA A 774 23.37 33.21 5.97
CA ALA A 774 22.86 33.84 4.76
C ALA A 774 23.74 33.50 3.56
N LEU A 775 23.13 33.05 2.47
CA LEU A 775 23.79 32.80 1.18
C LEU A 775 23.19 33.73 0.13
N SER A 776 24.04 34.50 -0.56
CA SER A 776 23.63 35.42 -1.62
C SER A 776 24.31 35.02 -2.92
N ILE A 777 23.52 34.68 -3.93
CA ILE A 777 23.99 34.33 -5.27
C ILE A 777 23.67 35.51 -6.19
N ARG A 778 24.69 36.05 -6.86
CA ARG A 778 24.57 37.20 -7.77
C ARG A 778 24.98 36.81 -9.19
N SER A 779 24.21 37.23 -10.18
CA SER A 779 24.54 37.05 -11.60
C SER A 779 24.35 38.36 -12.37
N ARG A 780 25.37 38.81 -13.13
CA ARG A 780 25.33 40.03 -13.95
C ARG A 780 25.03 39.68 -15.40
N THR A 781 24.09 40.39 -16.02
CA THR A 781 23.66 40.14 -17.42
C THR A 781 24.61 40.68 -18.50
N GLN A 782 25.72 41.33 -18.16
CA GLN A 782 26.75 41.73 -19.13
C GLN A 782 28.17 41.52 -18.59
N LYS A 783 28.94 40.77 -19.40
CA LYS A 783 30.41 40.60 -19.46
C LYS A 783 31.20 41.02 -18.20
N GLU A 784 31.86 40.03 -17.61
CA GLU A 784 32.82 40.04 -16.48
C GLU A 784 32.26 39.59 -15.13
N ASN A 785 32.48 38.30 -14.84
CA ASN A 785 32.19 37.66 -13.55
C ASN A 785 33.36 37.87 -12.57
N ILE A 786 33.15 38.66 -11.52
CA ILE A 786 33.97 38.62 -10.30
C ILE A 786 33.10 38.03 -9.19
N PHE A 787 33.42 36.81 -8.77
CA PHE A 787 32.80 36.14 -7.64
C PHE A 787 33.57 36.47 -6.36
N ASN A 788 32.92 37.06 -5.36
CA ASN A 788 33.45 37.17 -4.00
C ASN A 788 32.66 36.24 -3.07
N LEU A 789 33.32 35.20 -2.60
CA LEU A 789 32.83 34.26 -1.58
C LEU A 789 33.27 34.78 -0.21
N ILE A 790 32.35 35.21 0.66
CA ILE A 790 32.66 35.54 2.06
C ILE A 790 32.00 34.49 2.97
N TYR A 791 32.86 33.66 3.56
CA TYR A 791 32.77 32.81 4.75
C TYR A 791 31.45 32.13 5.17
N LEU A 792 31.53 30.80 5.27
CA LEU A 792 30.80 29.97 6.24
C LEU A 792 31.84 29.09 6.98
N ILE A 793 32.01 29.31 8.28
CA ILE A 793 32.68 28.36 9.18
C ILE A 793 31.76 28.13 10.39
N ASN A 794 31.67 26.85 10.76
CA ASN A 794 31.04 26.23 11.93
C ASN A 794 29.57 25.84 11.81
N LEU A 795 29.36 24.54 11.53
CA LEU A 795 28.45 23.65 12.25
C LEU A 795 28.82 22.19 11.86
N TYR A 796 29.78 21.63 12.59
CA TYR A 796 29.90 20.19 12.84
C TYR A 796 29.66 19.98 14.33
#